data_AF-A0A2P7RZQ4-F1
#
_entry.id   AF-A0A2P7RZQ4-F1
#
_cell.length_a   1.000
_cell.length_b   1.000
_cell.length_c   1.000
_cell.angle_alpha   90.00
_cell.angle_beta   90.00
_cell.angle_gamma   90.00
#
_symmetry.space_group_name_H-M   'P 1'
#
loop_
_entity.id
_entity.type
_entity.pdbx_description
1 polymer ?
#
loop_
_entity_poly.entity_id
_entity_poly.type
_entity_poly.pdbx_seq_one_letter_code
_entity_poly.pdbx_strand_id
1 'polypeptide(L)'
;MSVNVSSLIRVSVDGSGTSANNIATGGVMSGDGRFVVFQSTATNLVGGDVNGFFDVFLRDTLTGTTTLISSATGGTQGNNVSSVAAISDVGRYVFYNSMATNLVGGDTNAALDIFMRDMWTGVTSRVSTASDGSQANGASQNVSVTGDGAVIGFQSTADNLVAGDSNGFSDAFVKNLSTGLVTRISVANDESQANGNSLVARLSDDGNRASFVSSASNLTTNDSNGAVTDVFVRDIAGGTTTLVSASTGGGSGDGQSFAASISGNGRYVVFESNATNLVAGDTNGATDIFVRDLQTNTTTRVSTATDGSQGDDLSIQAVISGDGRFVVFMSAADNLVQGDTNGLRDIFLKDMVTGSVTRLSVAADGSELNDISNTPSISADGRYVTFQTQATDTGVGVDGNGTGFDVFRVSLVASAGADRMIGSDGNDSIDGLAGNDIITGGFGNDVLIGGAGADALTGGGGTDTVDYSSSSAAVSADLAAGTGSGGDAQGDTLSGIENAIGSAFADRLTGTGAGTLDGGAGNDVLNGAAILNGGAGNDTLLGGAAVETLNGGADDDTVSYAASSAGVTVDLGLPGPQVSSGDASGDTLSGIENLRGSLFSDTLIGNDGANILHDGGTGPLPNDGVPDTLIGNGGNDTYIVYAAAALIVEIAAEGHDRLAAGVDFVLAAGVSVEYLNTTSLTATSAIDLTGNEIRQWVRGNNGDNTLDGGGGIDTLFGMGGADAFRFSTALGAGNVDRIADFSVADDSIHLDDAIFTALTTLGTLDASAFKDIALAARDADDRILYNSTTGSLFYDADGSASAFAPVKFAALSPGLALSAADFVVV
;
A
#
# COMPACT_ATOMS: atom_id res chain seq x y z
N MET A 1 11.15 -7.12 6.32
CA MET A 1 10.96 -6.23 7.49
C MET A 1 11.43 -4.88 7.01
N SER A 2 10.53 -3.91 6.92
CA SER A 2 10.83 -2.56 6.43
C SER A 2 11.58 -1.76 7.49
N VAL A 3 12.47 -0.86 7.06
CA VAL A 3 13.25 -0.01 7.98
C VAL A 3 12.44 1.24 8.29
N ASN A 4 12.13 1.50 9.56
CA ASN A 4 11.41 2.72 9.96
C ASN A 4 12.38 3.90 10.14
N VAL A 5 12.77 4.57 9.07
CA VAL A 5 13.73 5.69 9.05
C VAL A 5 13.22 6.98 9.71
N SER A 6 11.92 7.10 10.04
CA SER A 6 11.37 8.24 10.83
C SER A 6 11.87 8.27 12.25
N SER A 7 12.24 7.09 12.73
CA SER A 7 12.79 6.89 14.05
C SER A 7 14.28 7.26 14.09
N LEU A 8 14.84 7.77 12.99
CA LEU A 8 16.17 8.38 12.98
C LEU A 8 16.17 9.52 13.99
N ILE A 9 16.80 9.28 15.12
CA ILE A 9 16.96 10.27 16.18
C ILE A 9 18.44 10.53 16.41
N ARG A 10 18.80 11.80 16.59
CA ARG A 10 20.12 12.17 17.05
C ARG A 10 20.25 11.83 18.53
N VAL A 11 21.21 10.97 18.84
CA VAL A 11 21.50 10.52 20.21
C VAL A 11 22.48 11.47 20.89
N SER A 12 23.43 12.03 20.13
CA SER A 12 24.45 12.99 20.59
C SER A 12 23.86 14.38 20.85
N VAL A 13 22.92 14.46 21.79
CA VAL A 13 22.25 15.69 22.20
C VAL A 13 22.25 15.83 23.73
N ASP A 14 22.12 17.06 24.23
CA ASP A 14 21.96 17.35 25.65
C ASP A 14 20.52 17.05 26.15
N GLY A 15 20.25 17.30 27.44
CA GLY A 15 18.92 17.09 28.03
C GLY A 15 17.79 17.99 27.48
N SER A 16 18.14 19.03 26.72
CA SER A 16 17.18 19.91 26.02
C SER A 16 16.97 19.52 24.55
N GLY A 17 17.78 18.60 24.03
CA GLY A 17 17.79 18.22 22.61
C GLY A 17 18.78 19.03 21.77
N THR A 18 19.64 19.84 22.37
CA THR A 18 20.69 20.56 21.63
C THR A 18 21.79 19.60 21.24
N SER A 19 22.17 19.58 19.97
CA SER A 19 23.23 18.72 19.42
C SER A 19 24.61 19.00 20.01
N ALA A 20 25.45 17.97 20.04
CA ALA A 20 26.84 18.05 20.41
C ALA A 20 27.55 19.16 19.60
N ASN A 21 28.31 20.02 20.28
CA ASN A 21 29.07 21.10 19.62
C ASN A 21 30.45 20.66 19.10
N ASN A 22 30.74 19.36 19.17
CA ASN A 22 31.96 18.73 18.69
C ASN A 22 31.69 17.26 18.36
N ILE A 23 32.72 16.52 17.95
CA ILE A 23 32.63 15.13 17.50
C ILE A 23 31.98 14.21 18.55
N ALA A 24 31.00 13.41 18.13
CA ALA A 24 30.43 12.29 18.86
C ALA A 24 30.48 11.00 18.02
N THR A 25 30.94 9.89 18.61
CA THR A 25 31.22 8.65 17.87
C THR A 25 30.89 7.39 18.68
N GLY A 26 30.88 6.23 18.02
CA GLY A 26 30.90 4.91 18.67
C GLY A 26 29.65 4.57 19.48
N GLY A 27 28.46 4.84 18.93
CA GLY A 27 27.19 4.50 19.54
C GLY A 27 26.99 2.98 19.72
N VAL A 28 26.69 2.55 20.94
CA VAL A 28 26.30 1.17 21.29
C VAL A 28 25.06 1.18 22.19
N MET A 29 24.27 0.11 22.17
CA MET A 29 22.94 0.11 22.81
C MET A 29 22.73 -1.01 23.83
N SER A 30 21.79 -0.77 24.75
CA SER A 30 21.14 -1.83 25.54
C SER A 30 20.35 -2.79 24.65
N GLY A 31 19.95 -3.94 25.19
CA GLY A 31 19.36 -5.04 24.42
C GLY A 31 18.00 -4.70 23.81
N ASP A 32 17.27 -3.77 24.43
CA ASP A 32 16.01 -3.17 23.97
C ASP A 32 16.21 -1.85 23.19
N GLY A 33 17.46 -1.43 22.96
CA GLY A 33 17.81 -0.19 22.30
C GLY A 33 17.53 1.10 23.09
N ARG A 34 17.01 1.04 24.33
CA ARG A 34 16.60 2.24 25.08
C ARG A 34 17.78 3.13 25.47
N PHE A 35 18.83 2.53 26.01
CA PHE A 35 20.00 3.26 26.50
C PHE A 35 21.10 3.19 25.45
N VAL A 36 21.56 4.35 24.99
CA VAL A 36 22.62 4.44 23.99
C VAL A 36 23.85 5.08 24.63
N VAL A 37 25.00 4.41 24.57
CA VAL A 37 26.27 4.93 25.06
C VAL A 37 27.12 5.35 23.87
N PHE A 38 27.77 6.50 23.97
CA PHE A 38 28.64 7.05 22.93
C PHE A 38 29.79 7.84 23.56
N GLN A 39 30.81 8.17 22.78
CA GLN A 39 31.92 9.02 23.22
C GLN A 39 31.88 10.37 22.51
N SER A 40 32.28 11.44 23.18
CA SER A 40 32.31 12.78 22.58
C SER A 40 33.36 13.68 23.21
N THR A 41 33.84 14.66 22.44
CA THR A 41 34.66 15.80 22.90
C THR A 41 33.81 17.08 23.09
N ALA A 42 32.49 16.96 23.02
CA ALA A 42 31.57 18.08 23.07
C ALA A 42 31.36 18.58 24.51
N THR A 43 31.49 19.88 24.69
CA THR A 43 31.43 20.54 26.02
C THR A 43 30.02 20.91 26.45
N ASN A 44 29.02 20.69 25.60
CA ASN A 44 27.63 21.12 25.83
C ASN A 44 26.65 19.97 26.11
N LEU A 45 27.09 18.70 26.09
CA LEU A 45 26.20 17.55 26.32
C LEU A 45 25.74 17.45 27.79
N VAL A 46 26.64 17.71 28.72
CA VAL A 46 26.38 17.74 30.17
C VAL A 46 27.22 18.85 30.79
N GLY A 47 26.61 19.67 31.66
CA GLY A 47 27.33 20.73 32.36
C GLY A 47 28.47 20.19 33.24
N GLY A 48 29.67 20.76 33.10
CA GLY A 48 30.84 20.38 33.89
C GLY A 48 31.87 19.53 33.13
N ASP A 49 31.59 19.13 31.88
CA ASP A 49 32.61 18.63 30.97
C ASP A 49 33.51 19.78 30.47
N VAL A 50 34.78 19.77 30.89
CA VAL A 50 35.73 20.86 30.59
C VAL A 50 37.13 20.37 30.20
N ASN A 51 37.36 19.06 30.10
CA ASN A 51 38.71 18.52 29.93
C ASN A 51 39.20 18.56 28.47
N GLY A 52 38.29 18.69 27.49
CA GLY A 52 38.59 18.72 26.05
C GLY A 52 39.07 17.38 25.46
N PHE A 53 38.98 16.29 26.23
CA PHE A 53 39.25 14.93 25.79
C PHE A 53 37.96 14.22 25.38
N PHE A 54 38.08 13.03 24.78
CA PHE A 54 36.90 12.18 24.65
C PHE A 54 36.44 11.71 26.03
N ASP A 55 35.14 11.86 26.27
CA ASP A 55 34.42 11.35 27.42
C ASP A 55 33.26 10.46 26.96
N VAL A 56 32.79 9.60 27.86
CA VAL A 56 31.71 8.64 27.58
C VAL A 56 30.40 9.17 28.16
N PHE A 57 29.35 9.13 27.37
CA PHE A 57 28.01 9.60 27.69
C PHE A 57 26.97 8.53 27.47
N LEU A 58 25.89 8.53 28.25
CA LEU A 58 24.71 7.68 28.07
C LEU A 58 23.48 8.55 27.83
N ARG A 59 22.74 8.22 26.78
CA ARG A 59 21.43 8.78 26.44
C ARG A 59 20.33 7.77 26.79
N ASP A 60 19.38 8.18 27.63
CA ASP A 60 18.11 7.45 27.79
C ASP A 60 17.11 8.01 26.76
N THR A 61 16.83 7.22 25.72
CA THR A 61 15.96 7.64 24.61
C THR A 61 14.50 7.80 25.02
N LEU A 62 14.07 7.19 26.13
CA LEU A 62 12.71 7.33 26.65
C LEU A 62 12.53 8.64 27.42
N THR A 63 13.49 9.01 28.25
CA THR A 63 13.38 10.20 29.12
C THR A 63 14.04 11.45 28.53
N GLY A 64 14.87 11.30 27.50
CA GLY A 64 15.64 12.38 26.90
C GLY A 64 16.82 12.85 27.76
N THR A 65 17.25 12.07 28.75
CA THR A 65 18.35 12.45 29.66
C THR A 65 19.71 12.02 29.09
N THR A 66 20.69 12.92 29.11
CA THR A 66 22.10 12.61 28.78
C THR A 66 22.96 12.71 30.04
N THR A 67 23.78 11.68 30.31
CA THR A 67 24.59 11.56 31.53
C THR A 67 26.07 11.31 31.20
N LEU A 68 26.98 12.01 31.87
CA LEU A 68 28.43 11.76 31.79
C LEU A 68 28.81 10.49 32.58
N ILE A 69 29.37 9.51 31.90
CA ILE A 69 29.70 8.17 32.43
C ILE A 69 31.14 8.09 32.90
N SER A 70 32.09 8.68 32.17
CA SER A 70 33.52 8.72 32.49
C SER A 70 33.85 9.65 33.67
N SER A 71 33.21 9.38 34.81
CA SER A 71 33.39 10.10 36.07
C SER A 71 33.76 9.14 37.20
N ALA A 72 34.50 9.62 38.18
CA ALA A 72 34.78 8.90 39.42
C ALA A 72 33.51 8.69 40.24
N THR A 73 33.59 7.81 41.25
CA THR A 73 32.54 7.72 42.28
C THR A 73 32.36 9.09 42.95
N GLY A 74 31.16 9.66 42.89
CA GLY A 74 30.87 11.03 43.34
C GLY A 74 30.84 12.10 42.24
N GLY A 75 31.09 11.73 40.98
CA GLY A 75 30.79 12.55 39.80
C GLY A 75 31.93 13.42 39.26
N THR A 76 33.14 13.35 39.83
CA THR A 76 34.31 14.06 39.28
C THR A 76 34.67 13.51 37.90
N GLN A 77 34.72 14.36 36.87
CA GLN A 77 35.12 13.98 35.51
C GLN A 77 36.52 13.36 35.45
N GLY A 78 36.71 12.38 34.57
CA GLY A 78 38.03 11.85 34.21
C GLY A 78 38.97 12.93 33.67
N ASN A 79 40.25 12.86 34.02
CA ASN A 79 41.24 13.87 33.63
C ASN A 79 41.99 13.56 32.31
N ASN A 80 41.55 12.55 31.57
CA ASN A 80 42.18 12.10 30.33
C ASN A 80 41.15 11.35 29.46
N VAL A 81 41.55 10.96 28.25
CA VAL A 81 40.72 10.25 27.27
C VAL A 81 40.03 9.02 27.87
N SER A 82 38.72 8.97 27.69
CA SER A 82 37.86 7.82 27.90
C SER A 82 37.13 7.50 26.60
N SER A 83 37.19 6.25 26.16
CA SER A 83 36.67 5.83 24.86
C SER A 83 36.10 4.43 24.91
N VAL A 84 35.42 4.04 23.83
CA VAL A 84 34.94 2.67 23.54
C VAL A 84 34.06 2.12 24.66
N ALA A 85 32.75 2.24 24.50
CA ALA A 85 31.81 1.77 25.49
C ALA A 85 31.21 0.40 25.15
N ALA A 86 30.84 -0.36 26.18
CA ALA A 86 29.91 -1.47 26.11
C ALA A 86 28.85 -1.32 27.22
N ILE A 87 27.65 -1.86 27.01
CA ILE A 87 26.54 -1.74 27.95
C ILE A 87 25.81 -3.08 28.08
N SER A 88 25.39 -3.42 29.30
CA SER A 88 24.53 -4.60 29.55
C SER A 88 23.13 -4.42 28.94
N ASP A 89 22.39 -5.50 28.65
CA ASP A 89 21.08 -5.45 27.99
C ASP A 89 20.04 -4.62 28.74
N VAL A 90 20.11 -4.58 30.07
CA VAL A 90 19.20 -3.81 30.93
C VAL A 90 19.65 -2.38 31.17
N GLY A 91 20.78 -1.97 30.58
CA GLY A 91 21.37 -0.63 30.73
C GLY A 91 21.96 -0.31 32.11
N ARG A 92 22.13 -1.30 32.98
CA ARG A 92 22.65 -1.09 34.34
C ARG A 92 24.15 -0.81 34.36
N TYR A 93 24.94 -1.59 33.64
CA TYR A 93 26.40 -1.51 33.69
C TYR A 93 26.92 -0.94 32.38
N VAL A 94 27.72 0.13 32.48
CA VAL A 94 28.44 0.72 31.33
C VAL A 94 29.92 0.52 31.54
N PHE A 95 30.59 -0.07 30.56
CA PHE A 95 32.02 -0.33 30.54
C PHE A 95 32.68 0.60 29.55
N TYR A 96 33.88 1.06 29.86
CA TYR A 96 34.67 1.91 28.96
C TYR A 96 36.15 1.81 29.28
N ASN A 97 37.02 2.09 28.32
CA ASN A 97 38.45 2.18 28.59
C ASN A 97 38.90 3.63 28.78
N SER A 98 39.84 3.87 29.69
CA SER A 98 40.30 5.22 30.02
C SER A 98 41.78 5.26 30.40
N MET A 99 42.43 6.37 30.07
CA MET A 99 43.77 6.74 30.57
C MET A 99 43.69 7.70 31.77
N ALA A 100 42.49 7.94 32.31
CA ALA A 100 42.27 8.88 33.38
C ALA A 100 42.74 8.32 34.73
N THR A 101 43.68 9.02 35.35
CA THR A 101 44.33 8.60 36.61
C THR A 101 43.49 8.90 37.86
N ASN A 102 42.34 9.57 37.69
CA ASN A 102 41.49 10.05 38.77
C ASN A 102 40.11 9.37 38.85
N LEU A 103 39.81 8.38 38.00
CA LEU A 103 38.52 7.66 38.03
C LEU A 103 38.38 6.76 39.25
N VAL A 104 39.46 6.08 39.64
CA VAL A 104 39.57 5.30 40.87
C VAL A 104 40.94 5.52 41.50
N GLY A 105 41.05 5.39 42.82
CA GLY A 105 42.34 5.49 43.50
C GLY A 105 43.29 4.34 43.13
N GLY A 106 44.60 4.61 43.11
CA GLY A 106 45.61 3.59 42.86
C GLY A 106 45.88 3.28 41.39
N ASP A 107 45.51 4.18 40.47
CA ASP A 107 46.05 4.14 39.11
C ASP A 107 47.54 4.52 39.11
N THR A 108 48.40 3.60 38.69
CA THR A 108 49.86 3.82 38.73
C THR A 108 50.59 3.52 37.43
N ASN A 109 49.92 2.92 36.44
CA ASN A 109 50.57 2.44 35.22
C ASN A 109 50.50 3.45 34.04
N ALA A 110 49.63 4.47 34.13
CA ALA A 110 49.34 5.42 33.04
C ALA A 110 49.01 4.74 31.69
N ALA A 111 48.52 3.51 31.72
CA ALA A 111 48.06 2.75 30.56
C ALA A 111 46.54 2.86 30.42
N LEU A 112 45.99 2.38 29.29
CA LEU A 112 44.55 2.20 29.16
C LEU A 112 44.08 1.11 30.13
N ASP A 113 43.08 1.43 30.93
CA ASP A 113 42.39 0.48 31.80
C ASP A 113 40.91 0.44 31.46
N ILE A 114 40.25 -0.66 31.81
CA ILE A 114 38.79 -0.81 31.63
C ILE A 114 38.11 -0.50 32.96
N PHE A 115 37.12 0.37 32.90
CA PHE A 115 36.30 0.82 34.01
C PHE A 115 34.85 0.41 33.79
N MET A 116 34.13 0.24 34.89
CA MET A 116 32.69 -0.02 34.92
C MET A 116 32.01 1.06 35.76
N ARG A 117 30.94 1.63 35.23
CA ARG A 117 29.98 2.47 35.96
C ARG A 117 28.69 1.67 36.19
N ASP A 118 28.31 1.50 37.45
CA ASP A 118 26.97 0.99 37.81
C ASP A 118 26.00 2.18 37.84
N MET A 119 25.04 2.19 36.91
CA MET A 119 24.08 3.27 36.71
C MET A 119 23.04 3.39 37.84
N TRP A 120 22.85 2.34 38.65
CA TRP A 120 21.94 2.39 39.80
C TRP A 120 22.61 2.92 41.07
N THR A 121 23.90 2.66 41.24
CA THR A 121 24.63 3.07 42.46
C THR A 121 25.52 4.29 42.25
N GLY A 122 25.88 4.61 41.01
CA GLY A 122 26.82 5.68 40.67
C GLY A 122 28.29 5.34 40.99
N VAL A 123 28.59 4.07 41.28
CA VAL A 123 29.94 3.61 41.61
C VAL A 123 30.74 3.36 40.33
N THR A 124 31.97 3.87 40.30
CA THR A 124 32.97 3.60 39.25
C THR A 124 34.05 2.67 39.80
N SER A 125 34.32 1.57 39.10
CA SER A 125 35.33 0.56 39.47
C SER A 125 36.24 0.23 38.29
N ARG A 126 37.54 -0.01 38.53
CA ARG A 126 38.43 -0.62 37.53
C ARG A 126 38.16 -2.12 37.46
N VAL A 127 37.95 -2.65 36.26
CA VAL A 127 37.67 -4.08 36.01
C VAL A 127 38.81 -4.78 35.27
N SER A 128 39.77 -4.05 34.67
CA SER A 128 41.07 -4.56 34.21
C SER A 128 42.01 -4.89 35.38
N THR A 129 41.62 -5.88 36.18
CA THR A 129 42.41 -6.39 37.31
C THR A 129 42.57 -7.90 37.22
N ALA A 130 43.68 -8.41 37.72
CA ALA A 130 43.89 -9.83 37.94
C ALA A 130 42.89 -10.37 38.99
N SER A 131 42.87 -11.70 39.15
CA SER A 131 41.95 -12.38 40.07
C SER A 131 42.16 -12.04 41.55
N ASP A 132 43.35 -11.54 41.91
CA ASP A 132 43.66 -11.04 43.26
C ASP A 132 43.32 -9.55 43.47
N GLY A 133 42.76 -8.89 42.45
CA GLY A 133 42.40 -7.48 42.45
C GLY A 133 43.54 -6.53 42.05
N SER A 134 44.74 -7.03 41.74
CA SER A 134 45.85 -6.18 41.28
C SER A 134 45.56 -5.57 39.90
N GLN A 135 45.94 -4.31 39.69
CA GLN A 135 45.80 -3.61 38.41
C GLN A 135 46.59 -4.33 37.30
N ALA A 136 46.02 -4.43 36.10
CA ALA A 136 46.74 -4.88 34.92
C ALA A 136 47.98 -3.99 34.70
N ASN A 137 49.16 -4.58 34.50
CA ASN A 137 50.40 -3.81 34.30
C ASN A 137 50.64 -3.36 32.84
N GLY A 138 49.70 -3.65 31.95
CA GLY A 138 49.68 -3.25 30.54
C GLY A 138 48.32 -2.67 30.12
N ALA A 139 48.23 -2.24 28.87
CA ALA A 139 47.01 -1.62 28.33
C ALA A 139 45.90 -2.66 28.12
N SER A 140 44.69 -2.35 28.57
CA SER A 140 43.47 -3.15 28.42
C SER A 140 42.38 -2.34 27.72
N GLN A 141 41.75 -2.90 26.67
CA GLN A 141 40.80 -2.17 25.80
C GLN A 141 39.82 -3.10 25.06
N ASN A 142 38.94 -2.53 24.22
CA ASN A 142 37.97 -3.25 23.37
C ASN A 142 37.01 -4.17 24.14
N VAL A 143 36.44 -3.64 25.23
CA VAL A 143 35.54 -4.40 26.12
C VAL A 143 34.26 -4.84 25.41
N SER A 144 33.80 -6.05 25.74
CA SER A 144 32.48 -6.63 25.42
C SER A 144 31.88 -7.16 26.73
N VAL A 145 30.56 -7.29 26.79
CA VAL A 145 29.85 -7.72 27.99
C VAL A 145 28.70 -8.65 27.63
N THR A 146 28.39 -9.61 28.51
CA THR A 146 27.17 -10.43 28.43
C THR A 146 25.91 -9.61 28.68
N GLY A 147 24.77 -10.09 28.21
CA GLY A 147 23.50 -9.38 28.35
C GLY A 147 23.13 -9.04 29.81
N ASP A 148 23.44 -9.94 30.75
CA ASP A 148 23.23 -9.72 32.18
C ASP A 148 24.28 -8.82 32.86
N GLY A 149 25.36 -8.46 32.17
CA GLY A 149 26.46 -7.68 32.70
C GLY A 149 27.42 -8.44 33.62
N ALA A 150 27.32 -9.76 33.75
CA ALA A 150 28.10 -10.53 34.72
C ALA A 150 29.52 -10.88 34.25
N VAL A 151 29.75 -10.95 32.93
CA VAL A 151 31.01 -11.37 32.34
C VAL A 151 31.44 -10.35 31.28
N ILE A 152 32.74 -9.99 31.29
CA ILE A 152 33.34 -9.13 30.28
C ILE A 152 34.40 -9.86 29.47
N GLY A 153 34.48 -9.56 28.19
CA GLY A 153 35.58 -9.93 27.30
C GLY A 153 36.42 -8.70 26.99
N PHE A 154 37.75 -8.83 26.93
CA PHE A 154 38.64 -7.73 26.58
C PHE A 154 39.99 -8.21 26.07
N GLN A 155 40.75 -7.33 25.44
CA GLN A 155 42.15 -7.60 25.09
C GLN A 155 43.09 -6.87 26.06
N SER A 156 44.25 -7.45 26.34
CA SER A 156 45.26 -6.82 27.20
C SER A 156 46.69 -7.20 26.82
N THR A 157 47.62 -6.26 27.00
CA THR A 157 49.07 -6.50 26.92
C THR A 157 49.69 -6.80 28.28
N ALA A 158 48.87 -6.96 29.33
CA ALA A 158 49.34 -7.15 30.69
C ALA A 158 49.76 -8.61 30.94
N ASP A 159 50.96 -8.80 31.48
CA ASP A 159 51.49 -10.14 31.78
C ASP A 159 51.05 -10.67 33.17
N ASN A 160 50.34 -9.83 33.95
CA ASN A 160 49.97 -10.14 35.33
C ASN A 160 48.48 -10.48 35.53
N LEU A 161 47.67 -10.52 34.46
CA LEU A 161 46.23 -10.83 34.58
C LEU A 161 45.96 -12.29 34.94
N VAL A 162 46.77 -13.20 34.41
CA VAL A 162 46.75 -14.64 34.70
C VAL A 162 48.18 -15.18 34.83
N ALA A 163 48.36 -16.23 35.61
CA ALA A 163 49.68 -16.84 35.76
C ALA A 163 50.16 -17.47 34.43
N GLY A 164 51.45 -17.34 34.13
CA GLY A 164 52.06 -17.96 32.94
C GLY A 164 51.89 -17.16 31.65
N ASP A 165 51.43 -15.91 31.72
CA ASP A 165 51.60 -14.98 30.60
C ASP A 165 53.08 -14.66 30.38
N SER A 166 53.60 -15.01 29.21
CA SER A 166 55.02 -14.81 28.91
C SER A 166 55.32 -14.61 27.43
N ASN A 167 54.31 -14.54 26.58
CA ASN A 167 54.49 -14.42 25.13
C ASN A 167 54.83 -12.99 24.68
N GLY A 168 54.57 -11.97 25.50
CA GLY A 168 54.79 -10.56 25.18
C GLY A 168 53.87 -10.00 24.09
N PHE A 169 52.78 -10.71 23.74
CA PHE A 169 51.76 -10.28 22.79
C PHE A 169 50.52 -9.77 23.52
N SER A 170 49.63 -9.11 22.79
CA SER A 170 48.28 -8.87 23.30
C SER A 170 47.52 -10.19 23.33
N ASP A 171 46.82 -10.46 24.43
CA ASP A 171 46.00 -11.65 24.62
C ASP A 171 44.53 -11.26 24.84
N ALA A 172 43.64 -12.21 24.55
CA ALA A 172 42.21 -12.07 24.75
C ALA A 172 41.81 -12.74 26.06
N PHE A 173 41.05 -12.03 26.88
CA PHE A 173 40.66 -12.43 28.23
C PHE A 173 39.16 -12.33 28.42
N VAL A 174 38.64 -13.17 29.32
CA VAL A 174 37.29 -13.12 29.85
C VAL A 174 37.36 -13.02 31.36
N LYS A 175 36.55 -12.14 31.95
CA LYS A 175 36.48 -11.96 33.41
C LYS A 175 35.05 -12.05 33.90
N ASN A 176 34.82 -12.88 34.90
CA ASN A 176 33.57 -12.92 35.64
C ASN A 176 33.62 -11.89 36.78
N LEU A 177 32.75 -10.88 36.73
CA LEU A 177 32.78 -9.75 37.65
C LEU A 177 32.30 -10.10 39.06
N SER A 178 31.48 -11.14 39.21
CA SER A 178 30.98 -11.59 40.52
C SER A 178 32.02 -12.38 41.32
N THR A 179 32.86 -13.15 40.63
CA THR A 179 33.90 -14.00 41.25
C THR A 179 35.29 -13.38 41.19
N GLY A 180 35.51 -12.41 40.30
CA GLY A 180 36.81 -11.83 40.01
C GLY A 180 37.71 -12.70 39.11
N LEU A 181 37.28 -13.92 38.77
CA LEU A 181 38.07 -14.86 37.96
C LEU A 181 38.36 -14.30 36.57
N VAL A 182 39.63 -14.32 36.17
CA VAL A 182 40.10 -13.97 34.82
C VAL A 182 40.63 -15.22 34.11
N THR A 183 40.18 -15.44 32.88
CA THR A 183 40.55 -16.58 32.02
C THR A 183 41.10 -16.04 30.70
N ARG A 184 42.28 -16.51 30.27
CA ARG A 184 42.76 -16.28 28.90
C ARG A 184 42.00 -17.18 27.94
N ILE A 185 41.45 -16.61 26.87
CA ILE A 185 40.71 -17.36 25.83
C ILE A 185 41.52 -17.55 24.54
N SER A 186 42.59 -16.77 24.36
CA SER A 186 43.58 -16.94 23.29
C SER A 186 44.52 -18.12 23.56
N VAL A 187 43.93 -19.31 23.61
CA VAL A 187 44.61 -20.58 23.88
C VAL A 187 44.13 -21.67 22.92
N ALA A 188 44.97 -22.67 22.65
CA ALA A 188 44.55 -23.86 21.94
C ALA A 188 43.74 -24.82 22.83
N ASN A 189 43.29 -25.94 22.28
CA ASN A 189 42.52 -26.96 23.03
C ASN A 189 43.33 -27.65 24.14
N ASP A 190 44.66 -27.58 24.09
CA ASP A 190 45.55 -28.07 25.13
C ASP A 190 45.96 -26.98 26.13
N GLU A 191 45.26 -25.84 26.10
CA GLU A 191 45.51 -24.63 26.91
C GLU A 191 46.86 -23.94 26.61
N SER A 192 47.56 -24.31 25.53
CA SER A 192 48.76 -23.59 25.12
C SER A 192 48.44 -22.16 24.67
N GLN A 193 49.21 -21.19 25.16
CA GLN A 193 49.04 -19.77 24.85
C GLN A 193 49.27 -19.50 23.36
N ALA A 194 48.48 -18.58 22.79
CA ALA A 194 48.69 -18.03 21.46
C ALA A 194 50.13 -17.49 21.29
N ASN A 195 50.77 -17.80 20.16
CA ASN A 195 52.11 -17.34 19.81
C ASN A 195 52.12 -16.02 18.99
N GLY A 196 51.00 -15.30 18.97
CA GLY A 196 50.81 -14.04 18.24
C GLY A 196 49.73 -13.18 18.90
N ASN A 197 49.49 -11.99 18.35
CA ASN A 197 48.52 -11.06 18.94
C ASN A 197 47.10 -11.61 18.78
N SER A 198 46.38 -11.68 19.89
CA SER A 198 44.94 -11.95 19.94
C SER A 198 44.21 -10.68 20.38
N LEU A 199 43.30 -10.22 19.54
CA LEU A 199 42.57 -8.97 19.71
C LEU A 199 41.07 -9.25 19.79
N VAL A 200 40.33 -8.32 20.42
CA VAL A 200 38.87 -8.21 20.38
C VAL A 200 38.14 -9.48 20.85
N ALA A 201 37.78 -9.57 22.13
CA ALA A 201 36.91 -10.64 22.62
C ALA A 201 35.44 -10.18 22.59
N ARG A 202 34.58 -10.81 21.76
CA ARG A 202 33.12 -10.59 21.76
C ARG A 202 32.41 -11.80 22.32
N LEU A 203 31.46 -11.61 23.22
CA LEU A 203 30.79 -12.68 23.95
C LEU A 203 29.39 -12.99 23.41
N SER A 204 28.97 -14.25 23.49
CA SER A 204 27.54 -14.59 23.48
C SER A 204 26.86 -14.12 24.77
N ASP A 205 25.55 -13.92 24.76
CA ASP A 205 24.81 -13.34 25.90
C ASP A 205 24.88 -14.21 27.16
N ASP A 206 25.00 -15.53 26.97
CA ASP A 206 25.18 -16.52 28.04
C ASP A 206 26.62 -16.59 28.58
N GLY A 207 27.58 -15.90 27.94
CA GLY A 207 28.99 -15.90 28.32
C GLY A 207 29.71 -17.22 28.08
N ASN A 208 29.13 -18.18 27.35
CA ASN A 208 29.74 -19.50 27.10
C ASN A 208 30.68 -19.50 25.90
N ARG A 209 30.53 -18.55 24.97
CA ARG A 209 31.37 -18.46 23.77
C ARG A 209 31.96 -17.08 23.62
N ALA A 210 33.20 -17.04 23.13
CA ALA A 210 33.89 -15.80 22.80
C ALA A 210 34.49 -15.90 21.40
N SER A 211 34.11 -14.99 20.49
CA SER A 211 34.85 -14.80 19.24
C SER A 211 36.01 -13.85 19.45
N PHE A 212 37.13 -14.11 18.78
CA PHE A 212 38.31 -13.26 18.78
C PHE A 212 39.09 -13.37 17.48
N VAL A 213 39.92 -12.38 17.19
CA VAL A 213 40.84 -12.43 16.06
C VAL A 213 42.26 -12.69 16.56
N SER A 214 43.04 -13.47 15.82
CA SER A 214 44.40 -13.79 16.24
C SER A 214 45.35 -13.96 15.07
N SER A 215 46.58 -13.47 15.21
CA SER A 215 47.69 -13.72 14.29
C SER A 215 48.52 -14.95 14.68
N ALA A 216 48.02 -15.77 15.61
CA ALA A 216 48.74 -16.88 16.19
C ALA A 216 48.54 -18.17 15.38
N SER A 217 49.63 -18.79 14.96
CA SER A 217 49.65 -19.98 14.11
C SER A 217 49.48 -21.29 14.87
N ASN A 218 49.14 -21.25 16.16
CA ASN A 218 49.14 -22.42 17.05
C ASN A 218 47.81 -22.65 17.78
N LEU A 219 46.75 -21.91 17.44
CA LEU A 219 45.45 -22.04 18.12
C LEU A 219 44.66 -23.26 17.66
N THR A 220 44.76 -23.63 16.38
CA THR A 220 44.10 -24.81 15.80
C THR A 220 45.02 -25.49 14.80
N THR A 221 44.84 -26.79 14.56
CA THR A 221 45.70 -27.54 13.62
C THR A 221 45.37 -27.29 12.14
N ASN A 222 44.19 -26.74 11.86
CA ASN A 222 43.71 -26.43 10.51
C ASN A 222 43.93 -24.95 10.13
N ASP A 223 44.47 -24.15 11.05
CA ASP A 223 45.09 -22.88 10.72
C ASP A 223 46.44 -23.15 10.01
N SER A 224 46.50 -22.79 8.72
CA SER A 224 47.54 -23.26 7.80
C SER A 224 48.19 -22.14 6.97
N ASN A 225 47.72 -20.90 7.11
CA ASN A 225 48.23 -19.73 6.38
C ASN A 225 49.36 -19.00 7.15
N GLY A 226 49.68 -19.44 8.37
CA GLY A 226 50.84 -18.98 9.13
C GLY A 226 50.50 -17.88 10.14
N ALA A 227 51.32 -16.83 10.21
CA ALA A 227 51.09 -15.70 11.13
C ALA A 227 50.17 -14.65 10.47
N VAL A 228 49.07 -15.11 9.89
CA VAL A 228 48.02 -14.27 9.28
C VAL A 228 46.91 -14.10 10.31
N THR A 229 46.17 -12.99 10.26
CA THR A 229 45.07 -12.76 11.19
C THR A 229 43.84 -13.53 10.74
N ASP A 230 43.35 -14.38 11.63
CA ASP A 230 42.18 -15.24 11.43
C ASP A 230 41.17 -15.07 12.57
N VAL A 231 39.95 -15.52 12.32
CA VAL A 231 38.84 -15.43 13.28
C VAL A 231 38.67 -16.77 13.98
N PHE A 232 38.56 -16.74 15.29
CA PHE A 232 38.39 -17.91 16.14
C PHE A 232 37.20 -17.74 17.08
N VAL A 233 36.65 -18.87 17.54
CA VAL A 233 35.71 -18.93 18.67
C VAL A 233 36.25 -19.87 19.72
N ARG A 234 36.24 -19.41 20.96
CA ARG A 234 36.48 -20.23 22.16
C ARG A 234 35.14 -20.60 22.78
N ASP A 235 34.86 -21.89 22.90
CA ASP A 235 33.90 -22.43 23.88
C ASP A 235 34.58 -22.41 25.26
N ILE A 236 34.11 -21.53 26.14
CA ILE A 236 34.73 -21.26 27.43
C ILE A 236 34.52 -22.44 28.39
N ALA A 237 33.33 -23.04 28.38
CA ALA A 237 33.02 -24.17 29.25
C ALA A 237 33.57 -25.49 28.69
N GLY A 238 33.53 -25.66 27.36
CA GLY A 238 34.02 -26.85 26.66
C GLY A 238 35.54 -26.91 26.50
N GLY A 239 36.23 -25.77 26.60
CA GLY A 239 37.68 -25.70 26.45
C GLY A 239 38.16 -25.88 25.00
N THR A 240 37.31 -25.58 24.01
CA THR A 240 37.62 -25.80 22.60
C THR A 240 37.71 -24.50 21.82
N THR A 241 38.77 -24.34 21.05
CA THR A 241 39.02 -23.24 20.12
C THR A 241 38.80 -23.73 18.69
N THR A 242 37.96 -23.01 17.93
CA THR A 242 37.57 -23.34 16.56
C THR A 242 37.91 -22.21 15.61
N LEU A 243 38.49 -22.52 14.46
CA LEU A 243 38.72 -21.59 13.35
C LEU A 243 37.41 -21.29 12.61
N VAL A 244 37.03 -20.02 12.55
CA VAL A 244 35.79 -19.52 11.93
C VAL A 244 36.02 -19.11 10.48
N SER A 245 37.12 -18.43 10.19
CA SER A 245 37.56 -18.02 8.84
C SER A 245 38.09 -19.21 8.03
N ALA A 246 37.35 -20.32 8.04
CA ALA A 246 37.70 -21.53 7.34
C ALA A 246 37.23 -21.46 5.87
N SER A 247 38.17 -21.72 4.97
CA SER A 247 37.92 -21.96 3.55
C SER A 247 36.95 -23.13 3.32
N THR A 248 36.41 -23.21 2.11
CA THR A 248 35.58 -24.34 1.66
C THR A 248 36.31 -25.70 1.73
N GLY A 249 37.64 -25.71 1.79
CA GLY A 249 38.47 -26.91 1.96
C GLY A 249 38.72 -27.34 3.43
N GLY A 250 38.23 -26.58 4.42
CA GLY A 250 38.33 -26.90 5.84
C GLY A 250 39.60 -26.39 6.56
N GLY A 251 40.53 -25.75 5.85
CA GLY A 251 41.66 -24.99 6.42
C GLY A 251 41.39 -23.48 6.45
N SER A 252 42.33 -22.69 6.96
CA SER A 252 42.27 -21.22 6.94
C SER A 252 42.04 -20.61 5.55
N GLY A 253 41.42 -19.44 5.51
CA GLY A 253 41.33 -18.62 4.32
C GLY A 253 42.71 -18.25 3.74
N ASP A 254 42.75 -17.92 2.46
CA ASP A 254 43.97 -17.47 1.77
C ASP A 254 44.29 -15.96 1.97
N GLY A 255 43.44 -15.26 2.72
CA GLY A 255 43.58 -13.86 3.10
C GLY A 255 43.40 -13.63 4.60
N GLN A 256 43.43 -12.35 4.99
CA GLN A 256 43.23 -11.91 6.38
C GLN A 256 41.74 -11.80 6.69
N SER A 257 41.36 -12.17 7.92
CA SER A 257 40.00 -12.02 8.43
C SER A 257 40.01 -11.24 9.76
N PHE A 258 39.11 -10.27 9.89
CA PHE A 258 39.09 -9.30 11.00
C PHE A 258 37.67 -9.13 11.60
N ALA A 259 37.57 -8.22 12.58
CA ALA A 259 36.32 -7.66 13.12
C ALA A 259 35.22 -8.69 13.46
N ALA A 260 35.58 -9.77 14.16
CA ALA A 260 34.63 -10.82 14.52
C ALA A 260 33.59 -10.34 15.56
N SER A 261 32.32 -10.63 15.30
CA SER A 261 31.21 -10.48 16.24
C SER A 261 30.37 -11.75 16.29
N ILE A 262 29.95 -12.17 17.48
CA ILE A 262 29.14 -13.37 17.70
C ILE A 262 27.71 -12.98 18.06
N SER A 263 26.72 -13.75 17.59
CA SER A 263 25.32 -13.55 17.97
C SER A 263 25.09 -13.89 19.45
N GLY A 264 24.08 -13.26 20.05
CA GLY A 264 23.71 -13.47 21.46
C GLY A 264 23.46 -14.94 21.81
N ASN A 265 22.84 -15.69 20.89
CA ASN A 265 22.65 -17.14 21.03
C ASN A 265 23.91 -18.00 20.82
N GLY A 266 25.06 -17.40 20.50
CA GLY A 266 26.35 -18.06 20.33
C GLY A 266 26.48 -18.96 19.09
N ARG A 267 25.54 -18.92 18.15
CA ARG A 267 25.52 -19.78 16.95
C ARG A 267 26.24 -19.16 15.75
N TYR A 268 26.07 -17.87 15.52
CA TYR A 268 26.54 -17.21 14.30
C TYR A 268 27.70 -16.28 14.60
N VAL A 269 28.71 -16.28 13.74
CA VAL A 269 29.83 -15.34 13.82
C VAL A 269 29.92 -14.56 12.52
N VAL A 270 29.73 -13.26 12.59
CA VAL A 270 29.98 -12.35 11.48
C VAL A 270 31.41 -11.83 11.53
N PHE A 271 32.05 -11.70 10.38
CA PHE A 271 33.42 -11.22 10.26
C PHE A 271 33.68 -10.66 8.87
N GLU A 272 34.72 -9.84 8.74
CA GLU A 272 35.16 -9.31 7.46
C GLU A 272 36.39 -10.08 6.96
N SER A 273 36.53 -10.28 5.65
CA SER A 273 37.68 -11.00 5.08
C SER A 273 38.00 -10.55 3.67
N ASN A 274 39.30 -10.57 3.33
CA ASN A 274 39.78 -10.42 1.95
C ASN A 274 40.20 -11.77 1.33
N ALA A 275 39.86 -12.88 1.98
CA ALA A 275 40.13 -14.23 1.49
C ALA A 275 39.17 -14.60 0.36
N THR A 276 39.70 -15.06 -0.76
CA THR A 276 38.93 -15.37 -1.98
C THR A 276 38.30 -16.76 -1.98
N ASN A 277 38.60 -17.57 -0.95
CA ASN A 277 38.27 -18.99 -0.92
C ASN A 277 37.33 -19.41 0.24
N LEU A 278 36.77 -18.45 0.98
CA LEU A 278 35.80 -18.70 2.05
C LEU A 278 34.45 -19.18 1.53
N VAL A 279 34.06 -18.67 0.36
CA VAL A 279 32.89 -19.09 -0.42
C VAL A 279 33.29 -19.21 -1.89
N ALA A 280 32.51 -19.92 -2.69
CA ALA A 280 32.74 -19.96 -4.14
C ALA A 280 32.34 -18.61 -4.77
N GLY A 281 33.06 -18.20 -5.82
CA GLY A 281 32.68 -17.01 -6.61
C GLY A 281 33.05 -15.67 -5.98
N ASP A 282 34.05 -15.63 -5.10
CA ASP A 282 34.70 -14.37 -4.72
C ASP A 282 35.58 -13.84 -5.85
N THR A 283 35.22 -12.71 -6.43
CA THR A 283 35.87 -12.22 -7.66
C THR A 283 36.21 -10.73 -7.67
N ASN A 284 35.69 -9.94 -6.72
CA ASN A 284 35.92 -8.49 -6.68
C ASN A 284 37.31 -8.12 -6.12
N GLY A 285 37.95 -9.01 -5.34
CA GLY A 285 39.20 -8.73 -4.63
C GLY A 285 39.08 -7.66 -3.54
N ALA A 286 37.85 -7.32 -3.14
CA ALA A 286 37.56 -6.40 -2.05
C ALA A 286 37.48 -7.15 -0.71
N THR A 287 37.34 -6.39 0.39
CA THR A 287 36.99 -7.00 1.68
C THR A 287 35.48 -7.14 1.73
N ASP A 288 35.01 -8.32 2.09
CA ASP A 288 33.60 -8.68 2.15
C ASP A 288 33.20 -9.09 3.56
N ILE A 289 31.89 -9.04 3.84
CA ILE A 289 31.32 -9.52 5.09
C ILE A 289 30.86 -10.97 4.92
N PHE A 290 31.18 -11.80 5.90
CA PHE A 290 30.80 -13.20 5.95
C PHE A 290 30.15 -13.54 7.28
N VAL A 291 29.24 -14.52 7.27
CA VAL A 291 28.71 -15.14 8.48
C VAL A 291 29.02 -16.63 8.49
N ARG A 292 29.52 -17.14 9.60
CA ARG A 292 29.71 -18.57 9.88
C ARG A 292 28.62 -19.05 10.80
N ASP A 293 27.89 -20.08 10.38
CA ASP A 293 27.01 -20.84 11.26
C ASP A 293 27.83 -21.96 11.93
N LEU A 294 28.02 -21.86 13.24
CA LEU A 294 28.81 -22.82 14.03
C LEU A 294 28.11 -24.18 14.22
N GLN A 295 26.80 -24.26 13.96
CA GLN A 295 26.04 -25.51 14.06
C GLN A 295 26.15 -26.34 12.78
N THR A 296 25.99 -25.70 11.62
CA THR A 296 26.08 -26.37 10.30
C THR A 296 27.50 -26.36 9.75
N ASN A 297 28.37 -25.52 10.30
CA ASN A 297 29.75 -25.31 9.87
C ASN A 297 29.85 -24.74 8.44
N THR A 298 28.93 -23.84 8.07
CA THR A 298 28.84 -23.22 6.74
C THR A 298 29.12 -21.72 6.79
N THR A 299 29.82 -21.19 5.79
CA THR A 299 30.08 -19.75 5.60
C THR A 299 29.22 -19.21 4.47
N THR A 300 28.62 -18.04 4.67
CA THR A 300 27.82 -17.32 3.66
C THR A 300 28.32 -15.87 3.55
N ARG A 301 28.42 -15.32 2.33
CA ARG A 301 28.71 -13.90 2.10
C ARG A 301 27.46 -13.07 2.39
N VAL A 302 27.61 -12.01 3.18
CA VAL A 302 26.56 -11.08 3.58
C VAL A 302 26.51 -9.88 2.64
N SER A 303 27.67 -9.34 2.26
CA SER A 303 27.85 -8.19 1.35
C SER A 303 27.45 -8.53 -0.09
N THR A 304 26.16 -8.74 -0.28
CA THR A 304 25.52 -9.06 -1.55
C THR A 304 24.25 -8.24 -1.67
N ALA A 305 23.93 -7.81 -2.89
CA ALA A 305 22.62 -7.25 -3.21
C ALA A 305 21.53 -8.32 -3.02
N THR A 306 20.26 -7.91 -3.11
CA THR A 306 19.11 -8.82 -2.94
C THR A 306 19.11 -9.95 -3.98
N ASP A 307 19.60 -9.69 -5.20
CA ASP A 307 19.74 -10.69 -6.27
C ASP A 307 20.92 -11.67 -6.07
N GLY A 308 21.70 -11.50 -4.99
CA GLY A 308 22.86 -12.31 -4.66
C GLY A 308 24.16 -11.88 -5.36
N SER A 309 24.15 -10.82 -6.17
CA SER A 309 25.37 -10.23 -6.71
C SER A 309 26.26 -9.71 -5.60
N GLN A 310 27.57 -9.89 -5.74
CA GLN A 310 28.56 -9.44 -4.77
C GLN A 310 28.67 -7.91 -4.79
N GLY A 311 28.84 -7.28 -3.62
CA GLY A 311 29.19 -5.86 -3.54
C GLY A 311 30.43 -5.55 -4.38
N ASP A 312 30.42 -4.44 -5.10
CA ASP A 312 31.50 -4.09 -6.04
C ASP A 312 32.65 -3.29 -5.41
N ASP A 313 32.48 -2.81 -4.18
CA ASP A 313 33.51 -2.21 -3.33
C ASP A 313 33.51 -2.82 -1.91
N LEU A 314 34.38 -2.33 -1.04
CA LEU A 314 34.63 -2.84 0.30
C LEU A 314 33.39 -2.77 1.20
N SER A 315 33.18 -3.84 1.96
CA SER A 315 32.23 -3.92 3.07
C SER A 315 32.96 -4.34 4.36
N ILE A 316 32.79 -3.59 5.45
CA ILE A 316 33.54 -3.75 6.70
C ILE A 316 32.66 -3.43 7.93
N GLN A 317 33.19 -3.65 9.14
CA GLN A 317 32.53 -3.35 10.44
C GLN A 317 31.12 -3.94 10.60
N ALA A 318 30.99 -5.24 10.41
CA ALA A 318 29.72 -5.93 10.60
C ALA A 318 29.42 -6.27 12.08
N VAL A 319 28.14 -6.15 12.43
CA VAL A 319 27.55 -6.57 13.71
C VAL A 319 26.31 -7.42 13.44
N ILE A 320 25.90 -8.24 14.40
CA ILE A 320 24.81 -9.22 14.23
C ILE A 320 23.85 -9.19 15.41
N SER A 321 22.55 -9.36 15.16
CA SER A 321 21.49 -9.42 16.18
C SER A 321 21.64 -10.64 17.11
N GLY A 322 20.97 -10.58 18.27
CA GLY A 322 21.05 -11.64 19.29
C GLY A 322 20.62 -13.02 18.78
N ASP A 323 19.61 -13.05 17.91
CA ASP A 323 19.10 -14.27 17.26
C ASP A 323 19.92 -14.70 16.03
N GLY A 324 20.76 -13.84 15.48
CA GLY A 324 21.54 -14.08 14.28
C GLY A 324 20.85 -13.76 12.96
N ARG A 325 19.64 -13.19 12.98
CA ARG A 325 18.86 -12.89 11.77
C ARG A 325 19.38 -11.68 10.99
N PHE A 326 19.71 -10.60 11.68
CA PHE A 326 20.06 -9.33 11.04
C PHE A 326 21.56 -9.07 11.15
N VAL A 327 22.19 -8.80 10.03
CA VAL A 327 23.58 -8.34 9.97
C VAL A 327 23.60 -6.90 9.50
N VAL A 328 24.18 -6.02 10.30
CA VAL A 328 24.36 -4.60 9.94
C VAL A 328 25.83 -4.36 9.68
N PHE A 329 26.15 -3.71 8.58
CA PHE A 329 27.52 -3.47 8.14
C PHE A 329 27.61 -2.13 7.43
N MET A 330 28.83 -1.65 7.20
CA MET A 330 29.04 -0.51 6.34
C MET A 330 29.68 -0.94 5.03
N SER A 331 29.32 -0.29 3.94
CA SER A 331 29.81 -0.60 2.60
C SER A 331 30.01 0.66 1.79
N ALA A 332 31.02 0.65 0.92
CA ALA A 332 31.22 1.66 -0.13
C ALA A 332 30.70 1.20 -1.50
N ALA A 333 30.15 -0.01 -1.57
CA ALA A 333 29.63 -0.59 -2.80
C ALA A 333 28.32 0.09 -3.19
N ASP A 334 28.27 0.63 -4.42
CA ASP A 334 27.11 1.36 -4.94
C ASP A 334 26.04 0.42 -5.55
N ASN A 335 26.33 -0.87 -5.57
CA ASN A 335 25.48 -1.90 -6.17
C ASN A 335 24.75 -2.79 -5.15
N LEU A 336 24.85 -2.51 -3.84
CA LEU A 336 24.16 -3.31 -2.82
C LEU A 336 22.66 -3.00 -2.75
N VAL A 337 22.30 -1.73 -2.90
CA VAL A 337 20.93 -1.27 -3.08
C VAL A 337 20.91 -0.28 -4.23
N GLN A 338 19.85 -0.25 -5.02
CA GLN A 338 19.74 0.72 -6.09
C GLN A 338 19.40 2.12 -5.53
N GLY A 339 19.98 3.17 -6.12
CA GLY A 339 19.90 4.53 -5.58
C GLY A 339 20.96 4.85 -4.51
N ASP A 340 21.94 3.96 -4.32
CA ASP A 340 23.26 4.35 -3.82
C ASP A 340 24.05 5.04 -4.93
N THR A 341 24.33 6.33 -4.74
CA THR A 341 24.90 7.17 -5.79
C THR A 341 26.02 8.08 -5.30
N ASN A 342 26.21 8.16 -3.98
CA ASN A 342 27.16 9.08 -3.39
C ASN A 342 28.61 8.53 -3.47
N GLY A 343 28.81 7.23 -3.67
CA GLY A 343 30.11 6.56 -3.68
C GLY A 343 30.85 6.69 -2.33
N LEU A 344 30.11 6.89 -1.25
CA LEU A 344 30.57 7.00 0.12
C LEU A 344 30.24 5.72 0.87
N ARG A 345 30.64 5.68 2.14
CA ARG A 345 30.30 4.55 3.00
C ARG A 345 28.94 4.78 3.62
N ASP A 346 28.08 3.80 3.42
CA ASP A 346 26.73 3.78 3.94
C ASP A 346 26.51 2.58 4.86
N ILE A 347 25.47 2.64 5.69
CA ILE A 347 25.08 1.58 6.62
C ILE A 347 24.01 0.73 5.97
N PHE A 348 24.22 -0.58 5.95
CA PHE A 348 23.31 -1.54 5.36
C PHE A 348 22.89 -2.59 6.39
N LEU A 349 21.66 -3.05 6.28
CA LEU A 349 21.14 -4.20 7.00
C LEU A 349 20.82 -5.32 6.01
N LYS A 350 21.34 -6.52 6.25
CA LYS A 350 20.98 -7.75 5.55
C LYS A 350 20.08 -8.60 6.44
N ASP A 351 18.91 -8.98 5.94
CA ASP A 351 18.09 -10.03 6.56
C ASP A 351 18.59 -11.39 6.06
N MET A 352 19.23 -12.16 6.95
CA MET A 352 19.82 -13.46 6.63
C MET A 352 18.78 -14.55 6.33
N VAL A 353 17.49 -14.29 6.58
CA VAL A 353 16.39 -15.22 6.26
C VAL A 353 15.84 -14.96 4.86
N THR A 354 15.58 -13.71 4.50
CA THR A 354 14.99 -13.35 3.20
C THR A 354 16.02 -13.09 2.12
N GLY A 355 17.25 -12.71 2.50
CA GLY A 355 18.28 -12.23 1.57
C GLY A 355 18.15 -10.74 1.21
N SER A 356 17.13 -10.03 1.72
CA SER A 356 16.92 -8.61 1.46
C SER A 356 18.02 -7.76 2.09
N VAL A 357 18.42 -6.69 1.41
CA VAL A 357 19.33 -5.66 1.92
C VAL A 357 18.67 -4.28 1.87
N THR A 358 18.85 -3.48 2.93
CA THR A 358 18.30 -2.13 3.05
C THR A 358 19.36 -1.17 3.57
N ARG A 359 19.45 0.03 2.98
CA ARG A 359 20.31 1.12 3.48
C ARG A 359 19.63 1.84 4.65
N LEU A 360 20.33 1.92 5.77
CA LEU A 360 19.89 2.57 7.01
C LEU A 360 20.37 4.02 7.14
N SER A 361 21.45 4.38 6.46
CA SER A 361 22.00 5.74 6.42
C SER A 361 21.26 6.61 5.42
N VAL A 362 19.99 6.89 5.74
CA VAL A 362 19.16 7.82 4.99
C VAL A 362 18.72 8.98 5.89
N ALA A 363 18.41 10.12 5.28
CA ALA A 363 17.83 11.27 5.96
C ALA A 363 16.42 10.97 6.48
N ALA A 364 15.90 11.85 7.33
CA ALA A 364 14.52 11.81 7.82
C ALA A 364 13.49 12.11 6.73
N ASP A 365 13.89 12.34 5.47
CA ASP A 365 13.03 12.35 4.27
C ASP A 365 13.20 11.12 3.37
N GLY A 366 14.01 10.13 3.79
CA GLY A 366 14.32 8.91 3.07
C GLY A 366 15.43 9.05 2.03
N SER A 367 15.94 10.26 1.77
CA SER A 367 17.04 10.44 0.83
C SER A 367 18.33 9.81 1.35
N GLU A 368 19.20 9.37 0.44
CA GLU A 368 20.59 9.01 0.77
C GLU A 368 21.28 10.16 1.54
N LEU A 369 22.04 9.83 2.59
CA LEU A 369 22.82 10.81 3.32
C LEU A 369 24.02 11.30 2.48
N ASN A 370 24.33 12.59 2.60
CA ASN A 370 25.35 13.24 1.76
C ASN A 370 26.81 13.08 2.24
N ASP A 371 27.06 12.35 3.32
CA ASP A 371 28.41 12.12 3.84
C ASP A 371 28.53 10.74 4.50
N ILE A 372 29.76 10.34 4.82
CA ILE A 372 30.09 9.00 5.30
C ILE A 372 29.34 8.62 6.59
N SER A 373 28.79 7.41 6.60
CA SER A 373 28.18 6.77 7.75
C SER A 373 28.97 5.52 8.15
N ASN A 374 29.28 5.35 9.44
CA ASN A 374 30.16 4.28 9.92
C ASN A 374 29.74 3.72 11.30
N THR A 375 30.50 2.73 11.79
CA THR A 375 30.40 2.13 13.13
C THR A 375 28.97 1.75 13.52
N PRO A 376 28.31 0.86 12.76
CA PRO A 376 26.98 0.40 13.14
C PRO A 376 27.02 -0.45 14.42
N SER A 377 25.94 -0.41 15.17
CA SER A 377 25.62 -1.33 16.28
C SER A 377 24.14 -1.68 16.20
N ILE A 378 23.76 -2.91 16.56
CA ILE A 378 22.37 -3.39 16.55
C ILE A 378 21.99 -3.83 17.96
N SER A 379 20.75 -3.57 18.38
CA SER A 379 20.21 -4.07 19.65
C SER A 379 20.05 -5.60 19.63
N ALA A 380 20.13 -6.24 20.80
CA ALA A 380 20.04 -7.69 20.90
C ALA A 380 18.72 -8.23 20.34
N ASP A 381 17.62 -7.49 20.52
CA ASP A 381 16.29 -7.81 19.97
C ASP A 381 16.15 -7.55 18.46
N GLY A 382 17.17 -6.99 17.81
CA GLY A 382 17.19 -6.71 16.38
C GLY A 382 16.22 -5.61 15.95
N ARG A 383 15.74 -4.76 16.86
CA ARG A 383 14.75 -3.71 16.56
C ARG A 383 15.33 -2.32 16.31
N TYR A 384 16.58 -2.10 16.70
CA TYR A 384 17.22 -0.79 16.62
C TYR A 384 18.64 -0.91 16.12
N VAL A 385 19.08 0.09 15.35
CA VAL A 385 20.45 0.26 14.91
C VAL A 385 20.95 1.63 15.30
N THR A 386 22.17 1.73 15.80
CA THR A 386 22.89 3.00 15.91
C THR A 386 24.02 3.05 14.90
N PHE A 387 24.30 4.24 14.39
CA PHE A 387 25.45 4.51 13.54
C PHE A 387 25.92 5.94 13.76
N GLN A 388 27.06 6.30 13.21
CA GLN A 388 27.54 7.68 13.21
C GLN A 388 27.64 8.21 11.78
N THR A 389 27.36 9.48 11.56
CA THR A 389 27.48 10.13 10.24
C THR A 389 27.98 11.57 10.34
N GLN A 390 28.65 12.05 9.29
CA GLN A 390 29.01 13.46 9.09
C GLN A 390 27.97 14.21 8.25
N ALA A 391 26.90 13.52 7.84
CA ALA A 391 25.92 14.05 6.91
C ALA A 391 25.19 15.27 7.48
N THR A 392 25.00 16.27 6.64
CA THR A 392 24.37 17.55 7.00
C THR A 392 22.88 17.58 6.65
N ASP A 393 22.42 16.62 5.84
CA ASP A 393 21.06 16.49 5.33
C ASP A 393 20.22 15.47 6.07
N THR A 394 20.62 15.07 7.28
CA THR A 394 19.89 14.06 8.09
C THR A 394 18.43 14.37 8.34
N GLY A 395 17.98 15.62 8.18
CA GLY A 395 16.61 16.06 8.49
C GLY A 395 16.27 16.08 9.98
N VAL A 396 17.24 15.80 10.86
CA VAL A 396 17.05 15.69 12.32
C VAL A 396 17.76 16.84 13.05
N GLY A 397 17.03 17.94 13.24
CA GLY A 397 17.47 19.10 14.02
C GLY A 397 18.67 19.86 13.40
N VAL A 398 19.02 21.00 14.00
CA VAL A 398 20.21 21.76 13.58
C VAL A 398 21.48 21.09 14.07
N ASP A 399 22.46 21.01 13.17
CA ASP A 399 23.76 20.47 13.51
C ASP A 399 24.65 21.49 14.25
N GLY A 400 25.19 21.04 15.39
CA GLY A 400 25.97 21.85 16.32
C GLY A 400 27.48 21.78 16.08
N ASN A 401 27.96 20.79 15.32
CA ASN A 401 29.39 20.55 15.09
C ASN A 401 29.84 20.72 13.62
N GLY A 402 28.91 20.92 12.68
CA GLY A 402 29.18 21.23 11.28
C GLY A 402 29.33 19.98 10.41
N THR A 403 30.54 19.42 10.35
CA THR A 403 30.83 18.17 9.61
C THR A 403 31.50 17.15 10.54
N GLY A 404 31.30 17.30 11.85
CA GLY A 404 31.75 16.33 12.82
C GLY A 404 30.83 15.10 12.78
N PHE A 405 31.33 13.96 13.25
CA PHE A 405 30.44 12.83 13.45
C PHE A 405 29.43 13.13 14.54
N ASP A 406 28.19 12.75 14.30
CA ASP A 406 27.13 12.61 15.28
C ASP A 406 26.65 11.17 15.34
N VAL A 407 26.07 10.78 16.49
CA VAL A 407 25.53 9.42 16.68
C VAL A 407 24.02 9.47 16.52
N PHE A 408 23.51 8.58 15.69
CA PHE A 408 22.09 8.41 15.40
C PHE A 408 21.63 7.02 15.78
N ARG A 409 20.32 6.89 16.03
CA ARG A 409 19.62 5.62 16.23
C ARG A 409 18.43 5.56 15.29
N VAL A 410 18.16 4.42 14.69
CA VAL A 410 17.00 4.10 13.85
C VAL A 410 16.34 2.81 14.38
N SER A 411 15.04 2.69 14.15
CA SER A 411 14.15 1.58 14.48
C SER A 411 13.77 0.82 13.22
N LEU A 412 13.55 -0.47 13.37
CA LEU A 412 13.30 -1.42 12.29
C LEU A 412 11.84 -1.93 12.31
N VAL A 413 10.93 -1.30 13.07
CA VAL A 413 9.52 -1.70 13.20
C VAL A 413 8.61 -0.48 13.05
N ALA A 414 7.47 -0.65 12.38
CA ALA A 414 6.36 0.31 12.37
C ALA A 414 5.69 0.43 13.76
N SER A 415 4.99 1.53 13.97
CA SER A 415 4.28 1.92 15.19
C SER A 415 2.85 2.37 14.82
N ALA A 416 2.16 3.07 15.73
CA ALA A 416 0.83 3.65 15.45
C ALA A 416 0.89 5.20 15.41
N GLY A 417 2.10 5.73 15.21
CA GLY A 417 2.33 7.15 14.98
C GLY A 417 3.08 7.31 13.66
N ALA A 418 3.29 8.57 13.25
CA ALA A 418 3.97 8.89 12.00
C ALA A 418 5.32 8.16 11.86
N ASP A 419 5.33 7.20 10.97
CA ASP A 419 6.46 6.37 10.62
C ASP A 419 7.03 6.78 9.27
N ARG A 420 8.20 6.26 8.92
CA ARG A 420 8.73 6.41 7.58
C ARG A 420 9.42 5.13 7.26
N MET A 421 8.98 4.42 6.24
CA MET A 421 9.48 3.09 5.96
C MET A 421 10.11 3.05 4.59
N ILE A 422 11.23 2.33 4.49
CA ILE A 422 11.84 2.02 3.20
C ILE A 422 11.89 0.50 3.08
N GLY A 423 11.38 -0.01 1.96
CA GLY A 423 11.57 -1.38 1.55
C GLY A 423 12.99 -1.62 1.04
N SER A 424 13.14 -2.67 0.27
CA SER A 424 14.38 -3.17 -0.27
C SER A 424 14.34 -3.16 -1.79
N ASP A 425 15.32 -3.80 -2.42
CA ASP A 425 15.37 -3.93 -3.89
C ASP A 425 14.50 -5.08 -4.44
N GLY A 426 13.64 -5.69 -3.61
CA GLY A 426 12.75 -6.77 -4.03
C GLY A 426 11.31 -6.45 -3.67
N ASN A 427 10.38 -7.26 -4.18
CA ASN A 427 8.95 -7.08 -3.92
C ASN A 427 8.64 -7.10 -2.42
N ASP A 428 8.33 -5.93 -1.87
CA ASP A 428 8.05 -5.72 -0.47
C ASP A 428 6.55 -5.60 -0.20
N SER A 429 6.17 -5.96 1.01
CA SER A 429 4.85 -5.65 1.58
C SER A 429 5.10 -4.84 2.83
N ILE A 430 4.72 -3.57 2.78
CA ILE A 430 4.99 -2.59 3.83
C ILE A 430 3.67 -2.10 4.39
N ASP A 431 3.51 -2.23 5.71
CA ASP A 431 2.33 -1.81 6.45
C ASP A 431 2.73 -0.74 7.48
N GLY A 432 2.23 0.48 7.29
CA GLY A 432 2.43 1.62 8.19
C GLY A 432 1.52 1.65 9.40
N LEU A 433 0.47 0.84 9.40
CA LEU A 433 -0.53 0.74 10.45
C LEU A 433 -1.36 2.01 10.60
N ALA A 434 -0.96 2.92 11.47
CA ALA A 434 -1.71 4.15 11.72
C ALA A 434 -0.70 5.24 12.02
N GLY A 435 -1.00 6.47 11.63
CA GLY A 435 0.01 7.51 11.61
C GLY A 435 -0.06 8.29 10.32
N ASN A 436 0.75 9.34 10.21
CA ASN A 436 0.96 10.01 8.93
C ASN A 436 2.32 9.53 8.43
N ASP A 437 2.33 8.45 7.67
CA ASP A 437 3.50 7.66 7.40
C ASP A 437 4.13 8.06 6.07
N ILE A 438 5.43 7.83 5.89
CA ILE A 438 6.10 8.04 4.60
C ILE A 438 6.74 6.73 4.16
N ILE A 439 6.09 6.03 3.25
CA ILE A 439 6.47 4.70 2.82
C ILE A 439 7.10 4.81 1.44
N THR A 440 8.28 4.21 1.27
CA THR A 440 8.95 4.01 0.00
C THR A 440 9.13 2.52 -0.25
N GLY A 441 8.55 1.98 -1.32
CA GLY A 441 8.65 0.57 -1.69
C GLY A 441 10.08 0.18 -2.03
N GLY A 442 10.70 0.92 -2.94
CA GLY A 442 12.08 0.65 -3.36
C GLY A 442 12.10 0.15 -4.80
N PHE A 443 12.72 -1.00 -5.05
CA PHE A 443 12.66 -1.65 -6.36
C PHE A 443 11.92 -2.98 -6.26
N GLY A 444 11.34 -3.39 -7.37
CA GLY A 444 10.47 -4.56 -7.40
C GLY A 444 9.02 -4.12 -7.47
N ASN A 445 8.12 -5.07 -7.37
CA ASN A 445 6.69 -4.79 -7.37
C ASN A 445 6.21 -4.79 -5.93
N ASP A 446 6.03 -3.61 -5.37
CA ASP A 446 5.75 -3.42 -3.96
C ASP A 446 4.26 -3.30 -3.68
N VAL A 447 3.87 -3.70 -2.46
CA VAL A 447 2.52 -3.51 -1.90
C VAL A 447 2.64 -2.59 -0.70
N LEU A 448 2.09 -1.39 -0.83
CA LEU A 448 2.15 -0.35 0.19
C LEU A 448 0.79 -0.18 0.85
N ILE A 449 0.74 -0.43 2.14
CA ILE A 449 -0.42 -0.21 3.01
C ILE A 449 -0.03 0.95 3.94
N GLY A 450 -0.56 2.14 3.69
CA GLY A 450 -0.39 3.29 4.58
C GLY A 450 -1.12 3.06 5.91
N GLY A 451 -2.39 2.67 5.79
CA GLY A 451 -3.27 2.44 6.92
C GLY A 451 -3.98 3.73 7.32
N ALA A 452 -4.23 3.93 8.62
CA ALA A 452 -5.03 5.08 9.05
C ALA A 452 -4.18 6.34 9.25
N GLY A 453 -4.38 7.34 8.41
CA GLY A 453 -3.90 8.71 8.59
C GLY A 453 -3.68 9.38 7.25
N ALA A 454 -2.78 10.36 7.19
CA ALA A 454 -2.44 11.04 5.94
C ALA A 454 -1.02 10.68 5.53
N ASP A 455 -0.90 9.69 4.66
CA ASP A 455 0.36 9.03 4.33
C ASP A 455 0.99 9.56 3.04
N ALA A 456 2.29 9.37 2.87
CA ALA A 456 3.00 9.61 1.62
C ALA A 456 3.58 8.28 1.14
N LEU A 457 2.93 7.69 0.15
CA LEU A 457 3.26 6.38 -0.38
C LEU A 457 3.98 6.55 -1.72
N THR A 458 5.21 6.08 -1.80
CA THR A 458 6.04 6.09 -3.00
C THR A 458 6.36 4.64 -3.38
N GLY A 459 5.86 4.14 -4.51
CA GLY A 459 6.15 2.77 -4.97
C GLY A 459 7.63 2.61 -5.27
N GLY A 460 8.12 3.40 -6.22
CA GLY A 460 9.54 3.43 -6.58
C GLY A 460 9.73 2.88 -7.98
N GLY A 461 10.62 1.91 -8.13
CA GLY A 461 10.92 1.29 -9.41
C GLY A 461 10.30 -0.09 -9.55
N GLY A 462 9.27 -0.21 -10.38
CA GLY A 462 8.68 -1.50 -10.71
C GLY A 462 7.23 -1.32 -11.11
N THR A 463 6.37 -2.22 -10.65
CA THR A 463 4.91 -2.06 -10.77
C THR A 463 4.32 -2.17 -9.38
N ASP A 464 4.01 -1.02 -8.81
CA ASP A 464 3.72 -0.90 -7.39
C ASP A 464 2.23 -0.76 -7.15
N THR A 465 1.79 -1.24 -6.00
CA THR A 465 0.38 -1.34 -5.61
C THR A 465 0.16 -0.61 -4.31
N VAL A 466 -0.78 0.33 -4.29
CA VAL A 466 -1.38 0.79 -3.04
C VAL A 466 -2.55 -0.10 -2.68
N ASP A 467 -2.58 -0.60 -1.45
CA ASP A 467 -3.58 -1.55 -0.98
C ASP A 467 -4.42 -0.95 0.16
N TYR A 468 -5.69 -0.67 -0.16
CA TYR A 468 -6.70 -0.18 0.78
C TYR A 468 -7.72 -1.26 1.18
N SER A 469 -7.46 -2.54 0.87
CA SER A 469 -8.41 -3.64 1.09
C SER A 469 -8.82 -3.84 2.56
N SER A 470 -7.98 -3.38 3.49
CA SER A 470 -8.28 -3.42 4.93
C SER A 470 -9.09 -2.22 5.45
N SER A 471 -9.32 -1.21 4.60
CA SER A 471 -10.05 0.00 4.97
C SER A 471 -11.46 -0.31 5.43
N SER A 472 -11.84 0.29 6.57
CA SER A 472 -13.16 0.11 7.17
C SER A 472 -14.26 1.00 6.57
N ALA A 473 -13.93 1.76 5.53
CA ALA A 473 -14.84 2.60 4.76
C ALA A 473 -14.34 2.75 3.32
N ALA A 474 -15.22 3.24 2.44
CA ALA A 474 -14.88 3.55 1.06
C ALA A 474 -13.72 4.56 0.96
N VAL A 475 -12.86 4.33 -0.03
CA VAL A 475 -11.70 5.14 -0.39
C VAL A 475 -11.88 5.75 -1.78
N SER A 476 -11.28 6.91 -1.96
CA SER A 476 -11.13 7.57 -3.25
C SER A 476 -9.65 7.83 -3.49
N ALA A 477 -9.03 7.06 -4.38
CA ALA A 477 -7.61 7.16 -4.71
C ALA A 477 -7.43 7.58 -6.18
N ASP A 478 -6.69 8.66 -6.40
CA ASP A 478 -6.32 9.16 -7.73
C ASP A 478 -4.80 9.09 -7.87
N LEU A 479 -4.32 8.04 -8.55
CA LEU A 479 -2.90 7.79 -8.81
C LEU A 479 -2.31 8.81 -9.79
N ALA A 480 -3.12 9.39 -10.68
CA ALA A 480 -2.67 10.44 -11.60
C ALA A 480 -2.49 11.79 -10.91
N ALA A 481 -3.41 12.15 -10.02
CA ALA A 481 -3.29 13.35 -9.19
C ALA A 481 -2.31 13.14 -8.01
N GLY A 482 -2.04 11.89 -7.65
CA GLY A 482 -1.21 11.51 -6.52
C GLY A 482 -1.88 11.79 -5.18
N THR A 483 -3.19 11.56 -5.06
CA THR A 483 -3.99 11.91 -3.87
C THR A 483 -4.94 10.81 -3.45
N GLY A 484 -5.12 10.63 -2.13
CA GLY A 484 -6.16 9.80 -1.52
C GLY A 484 -7.14 10.61 -0.66
N SER A 485 -8.38 10.12 -0.53
CA SER A 485 -9.35 10.62 0.44
C SER A 485 -10.37 9.54 0.87
N GLY A 486 -10.97 9.67 2.06
CA GLY A 486 -11.92 8.69 2.58
C GLY A 486 -11.27 7.41 3.12
N GLY A 487 -11.87 6.80 4.15
CA GLY A 487 -11.34 5.60 4.79
C GLY A 487 -9.88 5.76 5.22
N ASP A 488 -9.08 4.74 4.93
CA ASP A 488 -7.63 4.73 5.16
C ASP A 488 -6.88 5.64 4.18
N ALA A 489 -7.43 5.94 3.00
CA ALA A 489 -6.80 6.87 2.04
C ALA A 489 -6.85 8.35 2.49
N GLN A 490 -7.30 8.67 3.71
CA GLN A 490 -7.71 10.03 4.09
C GLN A 490 -6.54 11.01 4.21
N GLY A 491 -6.25 11.70 3.11
CA GLY A 491 -5.19 12.72 3.05
C GLY A 491 -3.88 12.18 2.48
N ASP A 492 -3.91 10.97 1.93
CA ASP A 492 -2.73 10.33 1.35
C ASP A 492 -2.21 11.07 0.12
N THR A 493 -0.92 10.94 -0.08
CA THR A 493 -0.20 11.38 -1.28
C THR A 493 0.49 10.17 -1.90
N LEU A 494 0.33 10.00 -3.21
CA LEU A 494 0.71 8.79 -3.94
C LEU A 494 1.69 9.15 -5.05
N SER A 495 2.80 8.42 -5.20
CA SER A 495 3.79 8.65 -6.24
C SER A 495 4.43 7.36 -6.73
N GLY A 496 4.64 7.22 -8.04
CA GLY A 496 5.23 6.00 -8.62
C GLY A 496 4.45 4.74 -8.24
N ILE A 497 3.11 4.82 -8.27
CA ILE A 497 2.21 3.71 -7.99
C ILE A 497 1.34 3.52 -9.23
N GLU A 498 1.36 2.31 -9.79
CA GLU A 498 0.63 1.98 -11.02
C GLU A 498 -0.67 1.24 -10.74
N ASN A 499 -0.76 0.51 -9.62
CA ASN A 499 -1.92 -0.27 -9.25
C ASN A 499 -2.57 0.23 -7.97
N ALA A 500 -3.88 0.02 -7.84
CA ALA A 500 -4.60 0.22 -6.60
C ALA A 500 -5.60 -0.91 -6.35
N ILE A 501 -5.70 -1.34 -5.09
CA ILE A 501 -6.74 -2.25 -4.60
C ILE A 501 -7.66 -1.44 -3.67
N GLY A 502 -8.95 -1.43 -4.00
CA GLY A 502 -10.02 -0.85 -3.20
C GLY A 502 -10.33 -1.63 -1.93
N SER A 503 -11.23 -1.07 -1.15
CA SER A 503 -11.81 -1.63 0.06
C SER A 503 -12.96 -2.62 -0.26
N ALA A 504 -13.78 -2.93 0.76
CA ALA A 504 -15.01 -3.72 0.60
C ALA A 504 -16.27 -2.84 0.52
N PHE A 505 -16.11 -1.57 0.15
CA PHE A 505 -17.16 -0.55 0.07
C PHE A 505 -17.10 0.16 -1.28
N ALA A 506 -18.10 0.99 -1.58
CA ALA A 506 -18.19 1.71 -2.85
C ALA A 506 -17.04 2.72 -3.05
N ASP A 507 -16.00 2.30 -3.75
CA ASP A 507 -14.74 2.99 -3.95
C ASP A 507 -14.71 3.81 -5.24
N ARG A 508 -13.75 4.73 -5.30
CA ARG A 508 -13.50 5.52 -6.50
C ARG A 508 -12.01 5.56 -6.82
N LEU A 509 -11.61 4.80 -7.83
CA LEU A 509 -10.20 4.64 -8.20
C LEU A 509 -9.92 5.28 -9.56
N THR A 510 -8.88 6.09 -9.64
CA THR A 510 -8.41 6.72 -10.88
C THR A 510 -6.92 6.42 -11.06
N GLY A 511 -6.55 5.82 -12.19
CA GLY A 511 -5.18 5.42 -12.50
C GLY A 511 -4.40 6.46 -13.31
N THR A 512 -3.20 6.10 -13.75
CA THR A 512 -2.28 6.95 -14.55
C THR A 512 -2.35 6.71 -16.07
N GLY A 513 -3.25 5.82 -16.51
CA GLY A 513 -3.32 5.27 -17.88
C GLY A 513 -2.51 3.99 -18.07
N ALA A 514 -1.84 3.50 -17.01
CA ALA A 514 -1.15 2.21 -16.95
C ALA A 514 -1.62 1.42 -15.71
N GLY A 515 -1.13 0.19 -15.56
CA GLY A 515 -1.40 -0.64 -14.37
C GLY A 515 -2.81 -1.22 -14.30
N THR A 516 -3.17 -1.71 -13.11
CA THR A 516 -4.43 -2.39 -12.78
C THR A 516 -5.12 -1.70 -11.61
N LEU A 517 -6.40 -1.39 -11.77
CA LEU A 517 -7.28 -1.01 -10.66
C LEU A 517 -8.20 -2.18 -10.35
N ASP A 518 -8.28 -2.56 -9.08
CA ASP A 518 -9.21 -3.56 -8.56
C ASP A 518 -10.13 -2.86 -7.54
N GLY A 519 -11.43 -2.78 -7.84
CA GLY A 519 -12.44 -2.18 -6.97
C GLY A 519 -12.63 -2.97 -5.68
N GLY A 520 -12.49 -4.30 -5.76
CA GLY A 520 -12.71 -5.19 -4.64
C GLY A 520 -14.17 -5.61 -4.52
N ALA A 521 -14.82 -5.24 -3.43
CA ALA A 521 -16.25 -5.46 -3.26
C ALA A 521 -16.93 -4.12 -2.99
N GLY A 522 -18.15 -3.92 -3.45
CA GLY A 522 -18.77 -2.61 -3.38
C GLY A 522 -19.39 -2.26 -4.72
N ASN A 523 -19.89 -1.04 -4.83
CA ASN A 523 -20.32 -0.52 -6.13
C ASN A 523 -19.31 0.56 -6.50
N ASP A 524 -18.31 0.18 -7.27
CA ASP A 524 -17.08 0.93 -7.44
C ASP A 524 -17.11 1.75 -8.74
N VAL A 525 -16.33 2.82 -8.76
CA VAL A 525 -16.14 3.63 -9.96
C VAL A 525 -14.67 3.69 -10.32
N LEU A 526 -14.30 3.05 -11.44
CA LEU A 526 -12.92 2.91 -11.88
C LEU A 526 -12.68 3.68 -13.18
N ASN A 527 -11.50 4.30 -13.31
CA ASN A 527 -11.12 5.08 -14.49
C ASN A 527 -9.60 5.09 -14.72
N GLY A 528 -9.18 5.16 -15.99
CA GLY A 528 -7.83 5.60 -16.33
C GLY A 528 -6.72 4.61 -15.99
N ALA A 529 -6.92 3.32 -16.23
CA ALA A 529 -5.88 2.30 -16.12
C ALA A 529 -5.91 1.36 -17.33
N ALA A 530 -4.87 0.55 -17.53
CA ALA A 530 -4.86 -0.41 -18.64
C ALA A 530 -5.83 -1.58 -18.38
N ILE A 531 -6.03 -1.92 -17.11
CA ILE A 531 -6.96 -2.95 -16.65
C ILE A 531 -7.83 -2.37 -15.53
N LEU A 532 -9.14 -2.46 -15.69
CA LEU A 532 -10.14 -2.09 -14.69
C LEU A 532 -10.90 -3.37 -14.31
N ASN A 533 -10.79 -3.79 -13.06
CA ASN A 533 -11.57 -4.90 -12.49
C ASN A 533 -12.54 -4.31 -11.45
N GLY A 534 -13.85 -4.37 -11.72
CA GLY A 534 -14.87 -3.92 -10.78
C GLY A 534 -14.86 -4.79 -9.51
N GLY A 535 -15.04 -6.10 -9.70
CA GLY A 535 -14.98 -7.07 -8.62
C GLY A 535 -16.36 -7.61 -8.31
N ALA A 536 -16.85 -7.41 -7.08
CA ALA A 536 -18.19 -7.85 -6.68
C ALA A 536 -19.08 -6.66 -6.33
N GLY A 537 -20.26 -6.60 -6.93
CA GLY A 537 -21.24 -5.54 -6.76
C GLY A 537 -21.43 -4.80 -8.09
N ASN A 538 -22.25 -3.75 -8.09
CA ASN A 538 -22.67 -3.13 -9.35
C ASN A 538 -21.71 -1.99 -9.70
N ASP A 539 -20.72 -2.28 -10.53
CA ASP A 539 -19.61 -1.38 -10.78
C ASP A 539 -19.83 -0.50 -12.02
N THR A 540 -19.15 0.65 -12.03
CA THR A 540 -19.10 1.55 -13.19
C THR A 540 -17.65 1.72 -13.64
N LEU A 541 -17.33 1.15 -14.79
CA LEU A 541 -16.01 1.23 -15.41
C LEU A 541 -16.06 2.31 -16.51
N LEU A 542 -15.24 3.34 -16.35
CA LEU A 542 -15.16 4.46 -17.31
C LEU A 542 -14.15 4.12 -18.40
N GLY A 543 -14.65 3.88 -19.63
CA GLY A 543 -13.81 3.64 -20.80
C GLY A 543 -13.20 4.95 -21.31
N GLY A 544 -11.89 4.93 -21.52
CA GLY A 544 -11.07 6.09 -21.86
C GLY A 544 -10.52 6.03 -23.27
N ALA A 545 -9.59 6.93 -23.59
CA ALA A 545 -9.00 6.98 -24.94
C ALA A 545 -7.85 5.98 -25.15
N ALA A 546 -7.37 5.30 -24.10
CA ALA A 546 -6.38 4.24 -24.26
C ALA A 546 -7.11 2.94 -24.59
N VAL A 547 -6.35 1.89 -24.92
CA VAL A 547 -6.94 0.56 -25.12
C VAL A 547 -6.99 -0.11 -23.77
N GLU A 548 -8.19 -0.36 -23.27
CA GLU A 548 -8.41 -0.90 -21.93
C GLU A 548 -8.96 -2.33 -21.93
N THR A 549 -8.67 -3.07 -20.86
CA THR A 549 -9.39 -4.28 -20.49
C THR A 549 -10.35 -3.93 -19.36
N LEU A 550 -11.65 -3.96 -19.64
CA LEU A 550 -12.71 -3.62 -18.70
C LEU A 550 -13.43 -4.89 -18.29
N ASN A 551 -13.28 -5.27 -17.02
CA ASN A 551 -13.90 -6.45 -16.44
C ASN A 551 -14.81 -6.04 -15.28
N GLY A 552 -16.13 -6.13 -15.46
CA GLY A 552 -17.09 -5.77 -14.41
C GLY A 552 -16.98 -6.73 -13.23
N GLY A 553 -17.18 -8.01 -13.50
CA GLY A 553 -16.96 -9.07 -12.52
C GLY A 553 -18.25 -9.81 -12.22
N ALA A 554 -18.72 -9.68 -10.98
CA ALA A 554 -19.98 -10.28 -10.54
C ALA A 554 -21.01 -9.20 -10.22
N ASP A 555 -22.29 -9.54 -10.46
CA ASP A 555 -23.45 -8.64 -10.36
C ASP A 555 -23.64 -7.79 -11.63
N ASP A 556 -24.36 -6.66 -11.57
CA ASP A 556 -24.77 -5.91 -12.77
C ASP A 556 -23.84 -4.72 -13.03
N ASP A 557 -22.94 -4.86 -13.99
CA ASP A 557 -21.87 -3.90 -14.25
C ASP A 557 -22.15 -2.99 -15.43
N THR A 558 -21.61 -1.77 -15.39
CA THR A 558 -21.78 -0.76 -16.44
C THR A 558 -20.44 -0.28 -16.99
N VAL A 559 -20.26 -0.34 -18.31
CA VAL A 559 -19.23 0.46 -18.98
C VAL A 559 -19.84 1.76 -19.47
N SER A 560 -19.18 2.87 -19.15
CA SER A 560 -19.59 4.20 -19.63
C SER A 560 -18.54 4.87 -20.48
N TYR A 561 -18.97 5.28 -21.68
CA TYR A 561 -18.23 6.10 -22.63
C TYR A 561 -18.76 7.54 -22.69
N ALA A 562 -19.46 7.99 -21.65
CA ALA A 562 -20.09 9.31 -21.59
C ALA A 562 -19.11 10.48 -21.77
N ALA A 563 -17.82 10.26 -21.49
CA ALA A 563 -16.76 11.24 -21.67
C ALA A 563 -16.17 11.27 -23.09
N SER A 564 -16.51 10.31 -23.96
CA SER A 564 -15.92 10.23 -25.29
C SER A 564 -16.26 11.47 -26.11
N SER A 565 -15.24 11.95 -26.83
CA SER A 565 -15.35 13.12 -27.70
C SER A 565 -15.92 12.82 -29.09
N ALA A 566 -16.31 11.57 -29.33
CA ALA A 566 -16.93 11.09 -30.56
C ALA A 566 -17.92 9.97 -30.23
N GLY A 567 -18.77 9.62 -31.21
CA GLY A 567 -19.67 8.48 -31.08
C GLY A 567 -18.90 7.16 -31.00
N VAL A 568 -19.42 6.23 -30.19
CA VAL A 568 -18.84 4.90 -29.97
C VAL A 568 -19.71 3.80 -30.56
N THR A 569 -19.09 2.70 -30.98
CA THR A 569 -19.74 1.45 -31.35
C THR A 569 -19.27 0.36 -30.39
N VAL A 570 -20.17 -0.14 -29.56
CA VAL A 570 -19.85 -1.12 -28.51
C VAL A 570 -20.77 -2.32 -28.63
N ASP A 571 -20.18 -3.53 -28.61
CA ASP A 571 -20.87 -4.81 -28.71
C ASP A 571 -20.48 -5.73 -27.55
N LEU A 572 -21.42 -5.97 -26.61
CA LEU A 572 -21.22 -6.84 -25.46
C LEU A 572 -21.07 -8.33 -25.84
N GLY A 573 -21.51 -8.72 -27.04
CA GLY A 573 -21.35 -10.08 -27.57
C GLY A 573 -19.99 -10.34 -28.22
N LEU A 574 -19.16 -9.30 -28.41
CA LEU A 574 -17.86 -9.42 -29.06
C LEU A 574 -16.79 -9.92 -28.06
N PRO A 575 -16.21 -11.11 -28.26
CA PRO A 575 -15.25 -11.70 -27.29
C PRO A 575 -13.84 -11.11 -27.36
N GLY A 576 -13.63 -10.03 -28.11
CA GLY A 576 -12.31 -9.45 -28.37
C GLY A 576 -12.38 -7.93 -28.49
N PRO A 577 -11.32 -7.30 -29.01
CA PRO A 577 -11.24 -5.84 -29.12
C PRO A 577 -12.42 -5.25 -29.89
N GLN A 578 -13.07 -4.26 -29.29
CA GLN A 578 -14.15 -3.48 -29.90
C GLN A 578 -13.68 -2.79 -31.18
N VAL A 579 -14.50 -2.85 -32.23
CA VAL A 579 -14.24 -2.18 -33.50
C VAL A 579 -15.04 -0.88 -33.54
N SER A 580 -14.50 0.13 -32.88
CA SER A 580 -15.19 1.40 -32.62
C SER A 580 -14.45 2.62 -33.17
N SER A 581 -15.15 3.74 -33.26
CA SER A 581 -14.57 5.09 -33.16
C SER A 581 -14.60 5.60 -31.72
N GLY A 582 -13.94 6.73 -31.45
CA GLY A 582 -13.91 7.31 -30.11
C GLY A 582 -13.15 6.44 -29.11
N ASP A 583 -13.60 6.49 -27.86
CA ASP A 583 -12.87 5.96 -26.70
C ASP A 583 -12.96 4.44 -26.65
N ALA A 584 -14.08 3.83 -27.06
CA ALA A 584 -14.24 2.37 -27.11
C ALA A 584 -13.35 1.64 -28.15
N SER A 585 -12.45 2.31 -28.85
CA SER A 585 -11.70 1.72 -29.96
C SER A 585 -10.58 0.81 -29.47
N GLY A 586 -10.76 -0.51 -29.60
CA GLY A 586 -9.77 -1.51 -29.22
C GLY A 586 -9.96 -2.10 -27.83
N ASP A 587 -10.87 -1.55 -27.02
CA ASP A 587 -11.19 -2.04 -25.68
C ASP A 587 -11.65 -3.49 -25.71
N THR A 588 -11.35 -4.24 -24.65
CA THR A 588 -11.89 -5.59 -24.44
C THR A 588 -12.77 -5.59 -23.20
N LEU A 589 -14.03 -6.01 -23.35
CA LEU A 589 -15.04 -6.01 -22.29
C LEU A 589 -15.35 -7.45 -21.87
N SER A 590 -15.49 -7.68 -20.56
CA SER A 590 -15.94 -8.96 -20.00
C SER A 590 -16.78 -8.75 -18.74
N GLY A 591 -17.79 -9.60 -18.52
CA GLY A 591 -18.68 -9.46 -17.35
C GLY A 591 -19.30 -8.06 -17.26
N ILE A 592 -19.80 -7.56 -18.39
CA ILE A 592 -20.48 -6.26 -18.49
C ILE A 592 -21.90 -6.52 -19.00
N GLU A 593 -22.87 -6.00 -18.27
CA GLU A 593 -24.30 -6.15 -18.56
C GLU A 593 -24.88 -4.86 -19.13
N ASN A 594 -24.28 -3.71 -18.87
CA ASN A 594 -24.86 -2.40 -19.19
C ASN A 594 -23.88 -1.48 -19.95
N LEU A 595 -24.44 -0.66 -20.84
CA LEU A 595 -23.69 0.30 -21.63
C LEU A 595 -24.28 1.71 -21.50
N ARG A 596 -23.39 2.68 -21.35
CA ARG A 596 -23.73 4.10 -21.50
C ARG A 596 -22.88 4.74 -22.59
N GLY A 597 -23.54 5.26 -23.62
CA GLY A 597 -22.95 5.99 -24.73
C GLY A 597 -22.40 7.37 -24.37
N SER A 598 -21.82 8.02 -25.38
CA SER A 598 -21.32 9.39 -25.40
C SER A 598 -22.46 10.41 -25.58
N LEU A 599 -22.15 11.67 -25.91
CA LEU A 599 -23.16 12.67 -26.32
C LEU A 599 -23.30 12.78 -27.85
N PHE A 600 -22.72 11.84 -28.58
CA PHE A 600 -22.65 11.81 -30.04
C PHE A 600 -23.30 10.52 -30.55
N SER A 601 -23.53 10.42 -31.87
CA SER A 601 -24.18 9.24 -32.46
C SER A 601 -23.45 7.94 -32.14
N ASP A 602 -24.00 7.19 -31.21
CA ASP A 602 -23.49 5.92 -30.74
C ASP A 602 -24.21 4.74 -31.41
N THR A 603 -23.58 3.58 -31.34
CA THR A 603 -24.20 2.28 -31.64
C THR A 603 -23.90 1.35 -30.47
N LEU A 604 -24.89 1.11 -29.61
CA LEU A 604 -24.75 0.26 -28.42
C LEU A 604 -25.48 -1.06 -28.67
N ILE A 605 -24.76 -2.17 -28.53
CA ILE A 605 -25.24 -3.52 -28.84
C ILE A 605 -25.09 -4.38 -27.58
N GLY A 606 -26.22 -4.89 -27.09
CA GLY A 606 -26.33 -5.83 -25.98
C GLY A 606 -25.90 -7.25 -26.33
N ASN A 607 -26.06 -8.18 -25.40
CA ASN A 607 -25.83 -9.61 -25.57
C ASN A 607 -27.16 -10.37 -25.37
N ASP A 608 -27.15 -11.68 -25.07
CA ASP A 608 -28.38 -12.44 -24.83
C ASP A 608 -28.92 -12.29 -23.38
N GLY A 609 -28.26 -11.47 -22.56
CA GLY A 609 -28.62 -11.17 -21.17
C GLY A 609 -29.57 -9.97 -21.07
N ALA A 610 -30.01 -9.63 -19.86
CA ALA A 610 -30.77 -8.40 -19.65
C ALA A 610 -29.82 -7.21 -19.58
N ASN A 611 -29.87 -6.32 -20.57
CA ASN A 611 -28.98 -5.17 -20.68
C ASN A 611 -29.71 -3.84 -20.47
N ILE A 612 -29.01 -2.86 -19.87
CA ILE A 612 -29.40 -1.46 -19.90
C ILE A 612 -28.55 -0.73 -20.93
N LEU A 613 -29.19 -0.21 -21.98
CA LEU A 613 -28.55 0.56 -23.03
C LEU A 613 -28.99 2.02 -22.92
N HIS A 614 -28.08 2.87 -22.43
CA HIS A 614 -28.32 4.28 -22.18
C HIS A 614 -27.62 5.14 -23.22
N ASP A 615 -28.38 5.95 -23.97
CA ASP A 615 -27.90 6.75 -25.12
C ASP A 615 -26.89 7.87 -24.76
N GLY A 616 -26.68 8.10 -23.46
CA GLY A 616 -25.69 9.00 -22.91
C GLY A 616 -26.24 10.39 -22.54
N GLY A 617 -27.45 10.71 -23.02
CA GLY A 617 -28.18 11.94 -22.75
C GLY A 617 -28.46 12.20 -21.27
N THR A 618 -28.72 13.45 -20.90
CA THR A 618 -28.94 13.84 -19.48
C THR A 618 -30.23 14.63 -19.25
N GLY A 619 -31.14 14.64 -20.23
CA GLY A 619 -32.29 15.56 -20.28
C GLY A 619 -31.92 16.91 -20.95
N PRO A 620 -32.83 17.91 -20.93
CA PRO A 620 -33.25 18.75 -22.07
C PRO A 620 -32.23 19.81 -22.52
N LEU A 621 -30.95 19.44 -22.62
CA LEU A 621 -29.83 20.30 -22.97
C LEU A 621 -29.60 20.28 -24.48
N PRO A 622 -29.18 21.39 -25.12
CA PRO A 622 -29.22 21.56 -26.59
C PRO A 622 -28.40 20.58 -27.46
N ASN A 623 -27.66 19.65 -26.85
CA ASN A 623 -26.80 18.68 -27.52
C ASN A 623 -27.28 17.22 -27.31
N ASP A 624 -28.44 17.00 -26.69
CA ASP A 624 -29.05 15.68 -26.42
C ASP A 624 -29.81 15.07 -27.61
N GLY A 625 -29.84 15.74 -28.76
CA GLY A 625 -30.65 15.38 -29.92
C GLY A 625 -29.91 14.67 -31.06
N VAL A 626 -28.70 14.17 -30.83
CA VAL A 626 -27.99 13.37 -31.83
C VAL A 626 -28.53 11.94 -31.75
N PRO A 627 -29.06 11.35 -32.83
CA PRO A 627 -29.66 10.03 -32.76
C PRO A 627 -28.63 8.91 -32.59
N ASP A 628 -28.93 8.02 -31.66
CA ASP A 628 -28.16 6.80 -31.38
C ASP A 628 -28.86 5.56 -31.94
N THR A 629 -28.10 4.48 -32.12
CA THR A 629 -28.63 3.15 -32.44
C THR A 629 -28.47 2.24 -31.23
N LEU A 630 -29.57 1.73 -30.70
CA LEU A 630 -29.57 0.82 -29.55
C LEU A 630 -30.14 -0.53 -29.98
N ILE A 631 -29.39 -1.61 -29.75
CA ILE A 631 -29.70 -2.98 -30.19
C ILE A 631 -29.57 -3.91 -28.98
N GLY A 632 -30.65 -4.51 -28.52
CA GLY A 632 -30.69 -5.37 -27.33
C GLY A 632 -30.16 -6.76 -27.59
N ASN A 633 -30.65 -7.38 -28.68
CA ASN A 633 -30.54 -8.81 -28.97
C ASN A 633 -31.44 -9.62 -28.00
N GLY A 634 -31.00 -10.80 -27.56
CA GLY A 634 -31.80 -11.63 -26.63
C GLY A 634 -31.82 -11.05 -25.21
N GLY A 635 -32.83 -11.38 -24.42
CA GLY A 635 -32.92 -10.95 -23.03
C GLY A 635 -34.05 -9.98 -22.78
N ASN A 636 -34.15 -9.44 -21.57
CA ASN A 636 -35.16 -8.43 -21.24
C ASN A 636 -34.45 -7.09 -21.08
N ASP A 637 -34.41 -6.31 -22.15
CA ASP A 637 -33.57 -5.14 -22.25
C ASP A 637 -34.29 -3.86 -21.85
N THR A 638 -33.50 -2.86 -21.42
CA THR A 638 -33.99 -1.52 -21.13
C THR A 638 -33.22 -0.48 -21.91
N TYR A 639 -33.92 0.19 -22.82
CA TYR A 639 -33.46 1.34 -23.59
C TYR A 639 -33.77 2.62 -22.84
N ILE A 640 -32.76 3.44 -22.56
CA ILE A 640 -32.93 4.77 -21.98
C ILE A 640 -32.54 5.81 -23.03
N VAL A 641 -33.54 6.58 -23.47
CA VAL A 641 -33.40 7.51 -24.60
C VAL A 641 -33.78 8.94 -24.23
N TYR A 642 -32.98 9.88 -24.70
CA TYR A 642 -33.18 11.32 -24.66
C TYR A 642 -33.19 11.95 -26.06
N ALA A 643 -32.90 11.18 -27.11
CA ALA A 643 -33.05 11.62 -28.51
C ALA A 643 -34.34 11.05 -29.16
N ALA A 644 -35.25 11.93 -29.60
CA ALA A 644 -36.54 11.54 -30.20
C ALA A 644 -36.41 10.74 -31.51
N ALA A 645 -35.24 10.79 -32.15
CA ALA A 645 -34.95 10.06 -33.39
C ALA A 645 -34.03 8.85 -33.17
N ALA A 646 -33.81 8.43 -31.92
CA ALA A 646 -33.05 7.21 -31.61
C ALA A 646 -33.62 5.99 -32.35
N LEU A 647 -32.72 5.21 -32.95
CA LEU A 647 -33.06 3.97 -33.64
C LEU A 647 -32.98 2.80 -32.65
N ILE A 648 -34.15 2.24 -32.34
CA ILE A 648 -34.24 1.02 -31.55
C ILE A 648 -34.35 -0.17 -32.49
N VAL A 649 -33.49 -1.16 -32.31
CA VAL A 649 -33.54 -2.42 -33.05
C VAL A 649 -33.89 -3.52 -32.06
N GLU A 650 -35.14 -3.96 -32.14
CA GLU A 650 -35.65 -5.10 -31.38
C GLU A 650 -36.50 -6.00 -32.26
N ILE A 651 -36.29 -7.31 -32.17
CA ILE A 651 -37.05 -8.28 -32.95
C ILE A 651 -37.84 -9.24 -32.06
N ALA A 652 -38.91 -9.79 -32.63
CA ALA A 652 -39.86 -10.58 -31.86
C ALA A 652 -39.24 -11.87 -31.30
N ALA A 653 -39.65 -12.23 -30.09
CA ALA A 653 -39.25 -13.43 -29.36
C ALA A 653 -37.80 -13.42 -28.81
N GLU A 654 -37.22 -12.25 -28.61
CA GLU A 654 -35.93 -12.05 -27.96
C GLU A 654 -36.05 -11.72 -26.45
N GLY A 655 -37.17 -11.15 -26.01
CA GLY A 655 -37.61 -11.20 -24.61
C GLY A 655 -38.80 -10.29 -24.32
N HIS A 656 -38.72 -9.54 -23.22
CA HIS A 656 -39.73 -8.57 -22.77
C HIS A 656 -39.09 -7.23 -22.45
N ASP A 657 -39.17 -6.33 -23.41
CA ASP A 657 -38.26 -5.20 -23.48
C ASP A 657 -38.94 -3.89 -23.10
N ARG A 658 -38.12 -2.94 -22.62
CA ARG A 658 -38.57 -1.65 -22.12
C ARG A 658 -37.85 -0.51 -22.81
N LEU A 659 -38.62 0.48 -23.26
CA LEU A 659 -38.09 1.79 -23.62
C LEU A 659 -38.55 2.83 -22.59
N ALA A 660 -37.58 3.48 -21.97
CA ALA A 660 -37.75 4.62 -21.07
C ALA A 660 -37.31 5.91 -21.77
N ALA A 661 -38.28 6.75 -22.15
CA ALA A 661 -38.07 7.98 -22.89
C ALA A 661 -38.03 9.23 -21.99
N GLY A 662 -37.01 10.06 -22.15
CA GLY A 662 -36.91 11.38 -21.53
C GLY A 662 -37.46 12.53 -22.39
N VAL A 663 -37.95 12.21 -23.58
CA VAL A 663 -38.49 13.13 -24.60
C VAL A 663 -39.70 12.49 -25.29
N ASP A 664 -40.49 13.29 -26.02
CA ASP A 664 -41.56 12.77 -26.86
C ASP A 664 -41.03 11.67 -27.78
N PHE A 665 -41.69 10.52 -27.80
CA PHE A 665 -41.17 9.36 -28.50
C PHE A 665 -42.26 8.58 -29.24
N VAL A 666 -41.93 8.19 -30.47
CA VAL A 666 -42.78 7.36 -31.34
C VAL A 666 -42.02 6.08 -31.64
N LEU A 667 -42.54 4.93 -31.22
CA LEU A 667 -41.95 3.65 -31.57
C LEU A 667 -42.14 3.36 -33.06
N ALA A 668 -41.03 3.04 -33.74
CA ALA A 668 -41.08 2.70 -35.15
C ALA A 668 -41.81 1.37 -35.38
N ALA A 669 -42.40 1.21 -36.57
CA ALA A 669 -43.04 -0.03 -36.96
C ALA A 669 -42.03 -1.19 -37.00
N GLY A 670 -42.43 -2.35 -36.51
CA GLY A 670 -41.62 -3.57 -36.45
C GLY A 670 -40.71 -3.71 -35.23
N VAL A 671 -40.59 -2.68 -34.38
CA VAL A 671 -39.78 -2.71 -33.14
C VAL A 671 -40.54 -3.48 -32.04
N SER A 672 -39.93 -4.52 -31.47
CA SER A 672 -40.60 -5.44 -30.54
C SER A 672 -40.48 -5.05 -29.06
N VAL A 673 -40.76 -3.80 -28.70
CA VAL A 673 -40.72 -3.33 -27.29
C VAL A 673 -42.11 -3.44 -26.64
N GLU A 674 -42.26 -4.21 -25.55
CA GLU A 674 -43.55 -4.35 -24.85
C GLU A 674 -43.88 -3.21 -23.88
N TYR A 675 -42.88 -2.55 -23.30
CA TYR A 675 -43.08 -1.50 -22.30
C TYR A 675 -42.52 -0.16 -22.75
N LEU A 676 -43.39 0.74 -23.21
CA LEU A 676 -43.05 2.12 -23.51
C LEU A 676 -43.42 3.02 -22.33
N ASN A 677 -42.46 3.72 -21.74
CA ASN A 677 -42.74 4.66 -20.65
C ASN A 677 -41.76 5.82 -20.62
N THR A 678 -42.05 6.77 -19.72
CA THR A 678 -41.13 7.86 -19.42
C THR A 678 -40.00 7.41 -18.47
N THR A 679 -38.83 8.08 -18.54
CA THR A 679 -37.70 7.85 -17.62
C THR A 679 -38.03 8.20 -16.15
N SER A 680 -39.04 9.03 -15.91
CA SER A 680 -39.52 9.36 -14.56
C SER A 680 -41.04 9.48 -14.54
N LEU A 681 -41.70 8.52 -13.89
CA LEU A 681 -43.16 8.50 -13.72
C LEU A 681 -43.70 9.64 -12.84
N THR A 682 -42.82 10.33 -12.10
CA THR A 682 -43.22 11.42 -11.19
C THR A 682 -42.92 12.80 -11.74
N ALA A 683 -42.23 12.88 -12.87
CA ALA A 683 -41.99 14.15 -13.55
C ALA A 683 -43.32 14.75 -14.04
N THR A 684 -43.44 16.07 -14.00
CA THR A 684 -44.65 16.79 -14.41
C THR A 684 -44.51 17.49 -15.76
N SER A 685 -43.36 17.34 -16.43
CA SER A 685 -43.18 17.81 -17.79
C SER A 685 -43.84 16.81 -18.73
N ALA A 686 -44.75 17.29 -19.58
CA ALA A 686 -45.37 16.48 -20.61
C ALA A 686 -44.30 15.79 -21.47
N ILE A 687 -44.47 14.49 -21.65
CA ILE A 687 -43.74 13.64 -22.59
C ILE A 687 -44.78 12.79 -23.31
N ASP A 688 -44.94 13.02 -24.60
CA ASP A 688 -45.92 12.31 -25.43
C ASP A 688 -45.34 10.98 -25.91
N LEU A 689 -46.15 9.91 -25.84
CA LEU A 689 -45.72 8.56 -26.20
C LEU A 689 -46.67 7.94 -27.20
N THR A 690 -46.14 7.47 -28.32
CA THR A 690 -46.87 6.73 -29.36
C THR A 690 -46.28 5.34 -29.55
N GLY A 691 -47.10 4.31 -29.36
CA GLY A 691 -46.77 2.92 -29.64
C GLY A 691 -46.73 2.58 -31.14
N ASN A 692 -46.60 1.30 -31.47
CA ASN A 692 -46.56 0.80 -32.84
C ASN A 692 -47.65 -0.27 -33.08
N GLU A 693 -47.45 -1.25 -33.97
CA GLU A 693 -48.48 -2.23 -34.34
C GLU A 693 -48.62 -3.47 -33.43
N ILE A 694 -47.80 -3.58 -32.38
CA ILE A 694 -47.82 -4.71 -31.44
C ILE A 694 -48.57 -4.36 -30.16
N ARG A 695 -48.87 -5.37 -29.32
CA ARG A 695 -49.43 -5.14 -27.99
C ARG A 695 -48.38 -4.55 -27.06
N GLN A 696 -48.65 -3.37 -26.50
CA GLN A 696 -47.76 -2.63 -25.64
C GLN A 696 -48.42 -2.14 -24.35
N TRP A 697 -47.58 -1.86 -23.36
CA TRP A 697 -47.93 -1.09 -22.18
C TRP A 697 -47.31 0.29 -22.35
N VAL A 698 -48.14 1.30 -22.58
CA VAL A 698 -47.71 2.69 -22.75
C VAL A 698 -48.04 3.47 -21.47
N ARG A 699 -47.03 4.10 -20.85
CA ARG A 699 -47.20 4.80 -19.56
C ARG A 699 -46.53 6.17 -19.55
N GLY A 700 -47.33 7.21 -19.33
CA GLY A 700 -46.89 8.59 -19.15
C GLY A 700 -46.15 8.86 -17.83
N ASN A 701 -46.12 10.13 -17.44
CA ASN A 701 -45.64 10.62 -16.15
C ASN A 701 -46.75 11.43 -15.47
N ASN A 702 -46.44 12.28 -14.48
CA ASN A 702 -47.44 13.13 -13.83
C ASN A 702 -47.68 14.46 -14.60
N GLY A 703 -47.20 14.58 -15.83
CA GLY A 703 -47.43 15.72 -16.71
C GLY A 703 -48.60 15.44 -17.64
N ASP A 704 -49.11 16.48 -18.29
CA ASP A 704 -50.24 16.35 -19.23
C ASP A 704 -49.77 15.62 -20.50
N ASN A 705 -49.91 14.29 -20.57
CA ASN A 705 -49.36 13.47 -21.65
C ASN A 705 -50.37 13.21 -22.77
N THR A 706 -49.93 13.21 -24.02
CA THR A 706 -50.65 12.55 -25.12
C THR A 706 -50.15 11.13 -25.28
N LEU A 707 -51.02 10.14 -25.07
CA LEU A 707 -50.70 8.72 -25.15
C LEU A 707 -51.49 8.06 -26.29
N ASP A 708 -50.79 7.50 -27.26
CA ASP A 708 -51.37 6.76 -28.38
C ASP A 708 -50.82 5.32 -28.37
N GLY A 709 -51.70 4.32 -28.33
CA GLY A 709 -51.29 2.91 -28.38
C GLY A 709 -50.69 2.51 -29.72
N GLY A 710 -51.03 3.24 -30.79
CA GLY A 710 -50.77 2.78 -32.15
C GLY A 710 -51.81 1.75 -32.56
N GLY A 711 -51.38 0.61 -33.08
CA GLY A 711 -52.25 -0.52 -33.40
C GLY A 711 -51.95 -1.70 -32.48
N GLY A 712 -52.93 -2.47 -32.08
CA GLY A 712 -52.68 -3.62 -31.21
C GLY A 712 -53.65 -3.62 -30.05
N ILE A 713 -53.44 -4.48 -29.06
CA ILE A 713 -54.32 -4.49 -27.88
C ILE A 713 -53.50 -3.94 -26.74
N ASP A 714 -53.49 -2.62 -26.61
CA ASP A 714 -52.58 -1.92 -25.71
C ASP A 714 -53.18 -1.70 -24.33
N THR A 715 -52.31 -1.42 -23.36
CA THR A 715 -52.75 -0.85 -22.07
C THR A 715 -52.07 0.50 -21.86
N LEU A 716 -52.89 1.55 -21.74
CA LEU A 716 -52.45 2.92 -21.57
C LEU A 716 -52.62 3.35 -20.11
N PHE A 717 -51.62 4.05 -19.58
CA PHE A 717 -51.60 4.63 -18.23
C PHE A 717 -51.19 6.11 -18.32
N GLY A 718 -52.13 7.01 -18.01
CA GLY A 718 -51.88 8.45 -17.94
C GLY A 718 -51.03 8.82 -16.72
N MET A 719 -51.28 8.14 -15.59
CA MET A 719 -50.78 8.45 -14.24
C MET A 719 -51.44 9.67 -13.62
N GLY A 720 -50.93 10.88 -13.83
CA GLY A 720 -51.53 12.09 -13.28
C GLY A 720 -51.23 13.27 -14.19
N GLY A 721 -51.97 14.37 -14.04
CA GLY A 721 -52.02 15.39 -15.08
C GLY A 721 -53.35 15.28 -15.82
N ALA A 722 -53.54 16.14 -16.82
CA ALA A 722 -54.68 16.08 -17.72
C ALA A 722 -54.26 15.34 -19.00
N ASP A 723 -54.48 14.03 -19.04
CA ASP A 723 -53.95 13.17 -20.09
C ASP A 723 -54.90 13.04 -21.29
N ALA A 724 -54.32 13.00 -22.49
CA ALA A 724 -55.04 12.78 -23.74
C ALA A 724 -54.76 11.37 -24.29
N PHE A 725 -55.74 10.47 -24.19
CA PHE A 725 -55.66 9.13 -24.77
C PHE A 725 -56.12 9.16 -26.24
N ARG A 726 -55.17 9.09 -27.18
CA ARG A 726 -55.40 9.27 -28.61
C ARG A 726 -55.61 7.94 -29.32
N PHE A 727 -56.59 7.93 -30.23
CA PHE A 727 -56.89 6.83 -31.14
C PHE A 727 -56.73 7.29 -32.59
N SER A 728 -55.58 6.99 -33.20
CA SER A 728 -55.20 7.48 -34.54
C SER A 728 -55.07 6.37 -35.62
N THR A 729 -55.27 5.11 -35.27
CA THR A 729 -55.10 3.97 -36.17
C THR A 729 -56.42 3.24 -36.49
N ALA A 730 -56.39 2.33 -37.47
CA ALA A 730 -57.58 1.64 -37.94
C ALA A 730 -58.22 0.75 -36.86
N LEU A 731 -59.53 0.92 -36.62
CA LEU A 731 -60.27 0.18 -35.60
C LEU A 731 -60.52 -1.28 -36.00
N GLY A 732 -60.51 -2.20 -35.03
CA GLY A 732 -60.85 -3.61 -35.29
C GLY A 732 -60.69 -4.51 -34.08
N ALA A 733 -61.07 -5.78 -34.19
CA ALA A 733 -61.02 -6.72 -33.05
C ALA A 733 -59.60 -7.02 -32.54
N GLY A 734 -58.57 -6.75 -33.34
CA GLY A 734 -57.16 -6.82 -32.95
C GLY A 734 -56.57 -5.47 -32.51
N ASN A 735 -57.36 -4.40 -32.53
CA ASN A 735 -56.97 -3.05 -32.15
C ASN A 735 -57.95 -2.47 -31.11
N VAL A 736 -57.86 -2.95 -29.86
CA VAL A 736 -58.82 -2.62 -28.79
C VAL A 736 -58.07 -2.33 -27.51
N ASP A 737 -57.85 -1.06 -27.22
CA ASP A 737 -56.99 -0.67 -26.11
C ASP A 737 -57.72 -0.66 -24.78
N ARG A 738 -56.94 -0.76 -23.72
CA ARG A 738 -57.41 -0.59 -22.36
C ARG A 738 -56.77 0.65 -21.75
N ILE A 739 -57.59 1.65 -21.43
CA ILE A 739 -57.17 2.77 -20.60
C ILE A 739 -57.36 2.36 -19.13
N ALA A 740 -56.26 2.23 -18.40
CA ALA A 740 -56.26 1.57 -17.09
C ALA A 740 -56.65 2.49 -15.92
N ASP A 741 -56.34 3.78 -16.00
CA ASP A 741 -56.40 4.73 -14.89
C ASP A 741 -57.16 6.04 -15.18
N PHE A 742 -57.98 6.07 -16.24
CA PHE A 742 -58.73 7.25 -16.68
C PHE A 742 -59.47 7.99 -15.54
N SER A 743 -59.16 9.28 -15.38
CA SER A 743 -59.81 10.24 -14.51
C SER A 743 -60.81 11.10 -15.31
N VAL A 744 -62.11 10.95 -15.04
CA VAL A 744 -63.15 11.81 -15.67
C VAL A 744 -62.98 13.30 -15.35
N ALA A 745 -62.26 13.63 -14.28
CA ALA A 745 -62.05 15.02 -13.89
C ALA A 745 -60.94 15.71 -14.67
N ASP A 746 -59.96 14.93 -15.15
CA ASP A 746 -58.68 15.45 -15.64
C ASP A 746 -58.40 15.01 -17.09
N ASP A 747 -58.76 13.78 -17.47
CA ASP A 747 -58.35 13.16 -18.73
C ASP A 747 -59.38 13.32 -19.85
N SER A 748 -58.90 13.21 -21.10
CA SER A 748 -59.70 13.24 -22.32
C SER A 748 -59.40 12.07 -23.25
N ILE A 749 -60.38 11.72 -24.10
CA ILE A 749 -60.23 10.73 -25.16
C ILE A 749 -60.21 11.46 -26.51
N HIS A 750 -59.10 11.34 -27.24
CA HIS A 750 -58.89 12.01 -28.51
C HIS A 750 -59.17 11.05 -29.68
N LEU A 751 -60.08 11.45 -30.56
CA LEU A 751 -60.59 10.67 -31.69
C LEU A 751 -60.13 11.31 -33.00
N ASP A 752 -59.20 10.68 -33.71
CA ASP A 752 -58.65 11.23 -34.96
C ASP A 752 -59.71 11.24 -36.08
N ASP A 753 -59.97 12.40 -36.69
CA ASP A 753 -61.04 12.57 -37.69
C ASP A 753 -60.86 11.70 -38.94
N ALA A 754 -59.63 11.29 -39.24
CA ALA A 754 -59.31 10.38 -40.34
C ALA A 754 -59.78 8.94 -40.05
N ILE A 755 -59.90 8.57 -38.78
CA ILE A 755 -60.39 7.25 -38.33
C ILE A 755 -61.89 7.31 -38.05
N PHE A 756 -62.33 8.34 -37.32
CA PHE A 756 -63.71 8.52 -36.89
C PHE A 756 -64.52 9.38 -37.87
N THR A 757 -64.44 9.05 -39.16
CA THR A 757 -64.92 9.87 -40.30
C THR A 757 -66.40 10.32 -40.30
N ALA A 758 -67.27 9.72 -39.48
CA ALA A 758 -68.66 10.16 -39.31
C ALA A 758 -68.79 11.32 -38.30
N LEU A 759 -67.76 11.59 -37.50
CA LEU A 759 -67.65 12.72 -36.59
C LEU A 759 -67.05 13.91 -37.35
N THR A 760 -67.90 14.76 -37.93
CA THR A 760 -67.48 15.79 -38.89
C THR A 760 -67.10 17.15 -38.28
N THR A 761 -67.12 17.28 -36.95
CA THR A 761 -66.83 18.52 -36.24
C THR A 761 -65.63 18.31 -35.32
N LEU A 762 -64.53 19.03 -35.59
CA LEU A 762 -63.33 19.04 -34.73
C LEU A 762 -63.61 19.76 -33.40
N GLY A 763 -62.93 19.34 -32.33
CA GLY A 763 -63.11 19.82 -30.97
C GLY A 763 -63.98 18.88 -30.13
N THR A 764 -64.58 19.40 -29.05
CA THR A 764 -65.43 18.59 -28.15
C THR A 764 -66.56 17.89 -28.92
N LEU A 765 -66.77 16.61 -28.64
CA LEU A 765 -67.78 15.78 -29.29
C LEU A 765 -69.19 16.38 -29.11
N ASP A 766 -69.99 16.37 -30.18
CA ASP A 766 -71.40 16.78 -30.10
C ASP A 766 -72.15 15.85 -29.13
N ALA A 767 -72.95 16.43 -28.22
CA ALA A 767 -73.74 15.68 -27.27
C ALA A 767 -74.73 14.71 -27.94
N SER A 768 -75.19 15.00 -29.18
CA SER A 768 -76.02 14.07 -29.94
C SER A 768 -75.26 12.85 -30.47
N ALA A 769 -73.92 12.91 -30.52
CA ALA A 769 -73.07 11.84 -31.03
C ALA A 769 -72.61 10.86 -29.93
N PHE A 770 -72.85 11.14 -28.65
CA PHE A 770 -72.43 10.30 -27.53
C PHE A 770 -73.62 9.59 -26.85
N LYS A 771 -73.44 8.30 -26.52
CA LYS A 771 -74.47 7.53 -25.83
C LYS A 771 -73.94 6.53 -24.81
N ASP A 772 -74.43 6.60 -23.57
CA ASP A 772 -74.34 5.47 -22.64
C ASP A 772 -75.46 4.44 -22.92
N ILE A 773 -75.08 3.34 -23.55
CA ILE A 773 -75.98 2.26 -23.97
C ILE A 773 -76.42 1.35 -22.82
N ALA A 774 -75.82 1.47 -21.63
CA ALA A 774 -76.33 0.78 -20.44
C ALA A 774 -77.61 1.43 -19.89
N LEU A 775 -77.86 2.69 -20.26
CA LEU A 775 -78.93 3.52 -19.68
C LEU A 775 -80.08 3.84 -20.65
N ALA A 776 -79.91 3.67 -21.97
CA ALA A 776 -80.94 3.97 -22.96
C ALA A 776 -80.74 3.26 -24.31
N ALA A 777 -81.79 3.28 -25.14
CA ALA A 777 -81.77 2.73 -26.51
C ALA A 777 -81.01 3.63 -27.50
N ARG A 778 -80.51 3.01 -28.58
CA ARG A 778 -79.77 3.64 -29.70
C ARG A 778 -80.69 4.42 -30.64
N ASP A 779 -80.20 5.53 -31.18
CA ASP A 779 -80.73 6.19 -32.38
C ASP A 779 -79.65 6.32 -33.48
N ALA A 780 -79.93 7.09 -34.54
CA ALA A 780 -79.06 7.20 -35.71
C ALA A 780 -77.97 8.28 -35.62
N ASP A 781 -78.09 9.14 -34.61
CA ASP A 781 -77.13 10.22 -34.34
C ASP A 781 -76.08 9.75 -33.32
N ASP A 782 -76.38 8.74 -32.50
CA ASP A 782 -75.43 8.07 -31.59
C ASP A 782 -74.23 7.46 -32.36
N ARG A 783 -73.01 8.02 -32.23
CA ARG A 783 -71.78 7.57 -32.92
C ARG A 783 -70.74 6.95 -32.00
N ILE A 784 -70.55 7.50 -30.80
CA ILE A 784 -69.68 6.96 -29.75
C ILE A 784 -70.58 6.34 -28.68
N LEU A 785 -70.50 5.02 -28.57
CA LEU A 785 -71.33 4.23 -27.66
C LEU A 785 -70.47 3.76 -26.48
N TYR A 786 -70.84 4.14 -25.27
CA TYR A 786 -70.21 3.69 -24.03
C TYR A 786 -71.12 2.72 -23.29
N ASN A 787 -70.60 1.58 -22.84
CA ASN A 787 -71.32 0.71 -21.92
C ASN A 787 -70.75 0.89 -20.51
N SER A 788 -71.41 1.70 -19.68
CA SER A 788 -70.93 1.98 -18.31
C SER A 788 -70.87 0.76 -17.40
N THR A 789 -71.63 -0.31 -17.70
CA THR A 789 -71.57 -1.56 -16.93
C THR A 789 -70.30 -2.37 -17.22
N THR A 790 -69.78 -2.31 -18.45
CA THR A 790 -68.59 -3.07 -18.87
C THR A 790 -67.36 -2.22 -19.15
N GLY A 791 -67.50 -0.89 -19.11
CA GLY A 791 -66.46 0.08 -19.46
C GLY A 791 -66.10 0.12 -20.94
N SER A 792 -66.85 -0.53 -21.83
CA SER A 792 -66.46 -0.66 -23.26
C SER A 792 -66.92 0.52 -24.11
N LEU A 793 -66.05 1.00 -24.99
CA LEU A 793 -66.33 2.04 -25.98
C LEU A 793 -66.41 1.45 -27.39
N PHE A 794 -67.41 1.90 -28.15
CA PHE A 794 -67.67 1.47 -29.51
C PHE A 794 -67.91 2.66 -30.43
N TYR A 795 -67.58 2.49 -31.71
CA TYR A 795 -67.87 3.44 -32.77
C TYR A 795 -68.90 2.89 -33.76
N ASP A 796 -69.98 3.65 -33.99
CA ASP A 796 -71.06 3.36 -34.93
C ASP A 796 -70.98 4.30 -36.15
N ALA A 797 -70.15 3.92 -37.12
CA ALA A 797 -69.89 4.72 -38.31
C ALA A 797 -71.13 4.93 -39.21
N ASP A 798 -72.10 4.01 -39.20
CA ASP A 798 -73.26 4.06 -40.09
C ASP A 798 -74.53 4.60 -39.40
N GLY A 799 -74.58 4.62 -38.06
CA GLY A 799 -75.70 5.16 -37.29
C GLY A 799 -76.99 4.37 -37.55
N SER A 800 -76.89 3.09 -37.93
CA SER A 800 -78.06 2.33 -38.37
C SER A 800 -78.89 1.74 -37.23
N ALA A 801 -78.42 1.83 -35.99
CA ALA A 801 -79.01 1.24 -34.77
C ALA A 801 -79.30 -0.29 -34.84
N SER A 802 -79.09 -0.97 -35.97
CA SER A 802 -78.75 -2.40 -36.15
C SER A 802 -78.64 -2.77 -37.64
N ALA A 803 -77.43 -3.16 -38.09
CA ALA A 803 -77.16 -4.18 -39.13
C ALA A 803 -75.64 -4.42 -39.31
N PHE A 804 -74.79 -3.42 -39.01
CA PHE A 804 -73.36 -3.60 -38.77
C PHE A 804 -73.10 -3.56 -37.25
N ALA A 805 -72.24 -4.43 -36.74
CA ALA A 805 -71.90 -4.41 -35.32
C ALA A 805 -70.98 -3.21 -35.05
N PRO A 806 -71.31 -2.30 -34.11
CA PRO A 806 -70.43 -1.17 -33.79
C PRO A 806 -69.06 -1.70 -33.37
N VAL A 807 -68.00 -1.04 -33.80
CA VAL A 807 -66.62 -1.52 -33.61
C VAL A 807 -66.15 -1.11 -32.23
N LYS A 808 -65.85 -2.08 -31.37
CA LYS A 808 -65.21 -1.79 -30.09
C LYS A 808 -63.79 -1.30 -30.37
N PHE A 809 -63.40 -0.17 -29.80
CA PHE A 809 -62.05 0.39 -29.96
C PHE A 809 -61.31 0.58 -28.65
N ALA A 810 -62.02 0.71 -27.52
CA ALA A 810 -61.38 0.86 -26.23
C ALA A 810 -62.20 0.24 -25.08
N ALA A 811 -61.54 0.06 -23.95
CA ALA A 811 -62.16 -0.28 -22.68
C ALA A 811 -61.54 0.53 -21.54
N LEU A 812 -62.39 1.02 -20.65
CA LEU A 812 -62.00 1.68 -19.40
C LEU A 812 -62.46 0.85 -18.20
N SER A 813 -62.15 1.32 -17.00
CA SER A 813 -62.75 0.82 -15.78
C SER A 813 -64.28 0.94 -15.82
N PRO A 814 -65.05 -0.09 -15.40
CA PRO A 814 -66.51 -0.02 -15.34
C PRO A 814 -67.00 1.05 -14.35
N GLY A 815 -68.14 1.66 -14.66
CA GLY A 815 -68.84 2.59 -13.78
C GLY A 815 -68.41 4.06 -13.85
N LEU A 816 -67.53 4.43 -14.79
CA LEU A 816 -67.19 5.84 -15.02
C LEU A 816 -68.38 6.61 -15.60
N ALA A 817 -68.55 7.86 -15.17
CA ALA A 817 -69.66 8.71 -15.59
C ALA A 817 -69.29 9.57 -16.81
N LEU A 818 -69.04 8.92 -17.95
CA LEU A 818 -68.61 9.60 -19.18
C LEU A 818 -69.74 10.41 -19.84
N SER A 819 -69.36 11.49 -20.50
CA SER A 819 -70.18 12.40 -21.30
C SER A 819 -69.45 12.80 -22.58
N ALA A 820 -70.15 13.50 -23.49
CA ALA A 820 -69.52 14.01 -24.71
C ALA A 820 -68.37 15.00 -24.44
N ALA A 821 -68.30 15.62 -23.25
CA ALA A 821 -67.23 16.54 -22.88
C ALA A 821 -65.87 15.85 -22.71
N ASP A 822 -65.87 14.54 -22.43
CA ASP A 822 -64.66 13.74 -22.21
C ASP A 822 -64.02 13.28 -23.54
N PHE A 823 -64.66 13.60 -24.68
CA PHE A 823 -64.19 13.22 -26.02
C PHE A 823 -63.88 14.46 -26.86
N VAL A 824 -62.75 14.43 -27.54
CA VAL A 824 -62.30 15.48 -28.47
C VAL A 824 -62.03 14.84 -29.83
N VAL A 825 -62.63 15.38 -30.88
CA VAL A 825 -62.32 15.01 -32.27
C VAL A 825 -61.14 15.87 -32.72
N VAL A 826 -60.03 15.24 -33.07
CA VAL A 826 -58.74 15.90 -33.38
C VAL A 826 -58.34 15.75 -34.83
#